data_AF-A0A858RHR0-F1
#
_entry.id   AF-A0A858RHR0-F1
#
_cell.length_a   1.000
_cell.length_b   1.000
_cell.length_c   1.000
_cell.angle_alpha   90.00
_cell.angle_beta   90.00
_cell.angle_gamma   90.00
#
_symmetry.space_group_name_H-M   'P 1'
#
loop_
_entity.id
_entity.type
_entity.pdbx_description
1 polymer ?
#
loop_
_entity_poly.entity_id
_entity_poly.type
_entity_poly.pdbx_seq_one_letter_code
_entity_poly.pdbx_strand_id
1 'polypeptide(L)'
;MKASRRNPFLLSLRSARTVSITALHCIALHQASGASIYWDLNGATAGTGSATPNGTWENATWSTGPEGDAETGVWVEGTDVAVFSAGNDATGTFTVTLGTEQLVGGITVEEGTPTISGAGSLLLTVDSAPFDIEGTATISAAINGDNAGIEKTGAGELILNGTSNLDNDLILLGGTLTLGGTLTTPKLSMQSDESATSQNLNIVDGANITTGQLVLADLYYAESTVSHTGGTLNIVGTNDSNTTSASFLMGHWGYGTTSVYGLSGGTLNSLGARLSLGWDRQNVQFNQSGGTANLLGINLNNSRSNPAAYNLTGGRLNLGSGGINNQANKSINLGTATLGAFANWNSSKPLTLTGGTLTIDSLDSADGVTERVISLEAGITETAPSGIVKTGAGTLSLAGTLAYTGTTVINGGTLLPGPNLTNSVVQVNPGGSLGGGTSGTPGASQVGDVTLAGGRLAFRVGTYFDELTAATVNVQSASTVAVLPTQALNINDEFTVLKYTSLTGLGFAGLSAVLPNPHYAATLVNDAANSQIKLQVTGADSLIWTGTGGSTWNVNSTSNWKLASGLPGTVASKFYDFDVVAFDDSSSAGNVTIAGTIKPAEVTVSAENTNYTFSGGTIAGDAAIFKSGAATLSLPGPHSFTGLVDISGGRVIIGTPTSLGTGTTSVTVGFGATLETTTSITTSRGYQVTGGSATFDVAADTTFSHSKAITGGGTLTKDGGGTLRFTSYTGGAFGNTSIAVNEGTLEMAGASFNSNIGLAAITVEEGARLVIPPGSAHALGGAYTTSPTVTLNGGSFLIGQEQYLDNINMTGGTITANGGNPQLRADNAFNLHTFPSEDSSILSGLSMQRVNSNFSFNVEDGPAARDLVLENLTFETAANPITKSGDGVMALVGTYTYGSDTIVSAGTLLLPSGSSMSFTIGANGTNNKITGAGNARIEGSFQFDLTGAAAVSGNSWTIVDTTGKSFENSFTITGFTESSGIHTYTNGGTTWTFSEATGILSVSGGAGGYSAYEASNNITGAGANADSDGDGLANGLEFVLGGISDPALASHSSNLLPVITDQGTSIRLRFHLSDAAAAVSPAIWSVEFSDTLGDPWTTVVDPVHATISITADGSGPSGPWSLVDVTIPKSVAKRFVRLKANP
;
A
#
# COMPACT_ATOMS: atom_id res chain seq x y z
N MET A 1 -1.12 37.69 -19.07
CA MET A 1 0.21 38.09 -19.61
C MET A 1 0.59 37.15 -20.74
N LYS A 2 1.12 37.73 -21.81
CA LYS A 2 1.85 37.21 -23.00
C LYS A 2 2.68 35.93 -22.73
N ALA A 3 3.09 35.08 -23.68
CA ALA A 3 2.86 34.84 -25.11
C ALA A 3 3.78 33.65 -25.50
N SER A 4 3.50 33.00 -26.64
CA SER A 4 4.48 32.73 -27.72
C SER A 4 4.42 31.31 -28.31
N ARG A 5 4.33 31.30 -29.64
CA ARG A 5 4.40 30.17 -30.56
C ARG A 5 5.86 29.86 -30.91
N ARG A 6 6.20 28.60 -31.20
CA ARG A 6 6.71 28.10 -32.51
C ARG A 6 7.35 26.71 -32.41
N ASN A 7 6.99 25.88 -33.38
CA ASN A 7 7.49 24.54 -33.73
C ASN A 7 8.90 24.60 -34.36
N PRO A 8 9.70 23.51 -34.38
CA PRO A 8 10.01 22.90 -35.69
C PRO A 8 10.22 21.35 -35.73
N PHE A 9 9.55 20.73 -36.71
CA PHE A 9 10.05 19.84 -37.81
C PHE A 9 10.95 18.57 -37.57
N LEU A 10 10.33 17.42 -37.90
CA LEU A 10 10.72 16.30 -38.80
C LEU A 10 11.57 15.06 -38.37
N LEU A 11 10.90 13.91 -38.61
CA LEU A 11 11.28 12.65 -39.30
C LEU A 11 11.69 11.40 -38.49
N SER A 12 10.79 10.39 -38.43
CA SER A 12 11.02 9.00 -38.89
C SER A 12 9.81 8.06 -38.63
N LEU A 13 8.95 7.89 -39.64
CA LEU A 13 8.32 6.64 -40.16
C LEU A 13 8.08 5.40 -39.24
N ARG A 14 6.80 5.06 -38.95
CA ARG A 14 6.00 3.94 -39.53
C ARG A 14 4.76 3.55 -38.67
N SER A 15 3.67 3.25 -39.38
CA SER A 15 2.49 2.43 -39.02
C SER A 15 1.24 3.10 -38.42
N ALA A 16 0.09 2.71 -39.00
CA ALA A 16 -1.32 2.99 -38.69
C ALA A 16 -1.88 4.39 -39.01
N ARG A 17 -2.57 4.48 -40.17
CA ARG A 17 -3.39 5.64 -40.56
C ARG A 17 -4.76 5.57 -39.91
N THR A 18 -5.00 6.50 -38.98
CA THR A 18 -6.31 7.10 -38.70
C THR A 18 -6.29 8.48 -39.36
N VAL A 19 -7.34 8.87 -40.10
CA VAL A 19 -7.53 10.24 -40.60
C VAL A 19 -8.82 10.78 -39.99
N SER A 20 -8.73 11.90 -39.28
CA SER A 20 -9.87 12.74 -38.88
C SER A 20 -9.98 13.96 -39.79
N ILE A 21 -11.17 14.12 -40.36
CA ILE A 21 -11.97 15.35 -40.54
C ILE A 21 -11.24 16.58 -41.07
N THR A 22 -11.47 16.85 -42.36
CA THR A 22 -11.63 18.22 -42.88
C THR A 22 -12.86 18.22 -43.77
N ALA A 23 -13.73 19.21 -43.61
CA ALA A 23 -14.96 19.38 -44.36
C ALA A 23 -14.69 19.38 -45.87
N LEU A 24 -14.97 18.25 -46.51
CA LEU A 24 -15.22 18.14 -47.93
C LEU A 24 -16.69 17.73 -48.00
N HIS A 25 -17.53 18.65 -48.45
CA HIS A 25 -18.88 18.31 -48.89
C HIS A 25 -18.75 17.15 -49.88
N CYS A 26 -19.62 16.16 -49.74
CA CYS A 26 -19.81 15.07 -50.67
C CYS A 26 -19.98 15.63 -52.08
N ILE A 27 -18.89 15.75 -52.84
CA ILE A 27 -18.94 15.38 -54.23
C ILE A 27 -19.14 13.88 -54.17
N ALA A 28 -20.39 13.45 -54.32
CA ALA A 28 -20.64 12.09 -54.73
C ALA A 28 -19.92 11.93 -56.08
N LEU A 29 -18.72 11.35 -56.03
CA LEU A 29 -18.11 10.72 -57.17
C LEU A 29 -18.98 9.48 -57.47
N HIS A 30 -20.18 9.71 -58.01
CA HIS A 30 -20.91 8.68 -58.74
C HIS A 30 -20.09 8.42 -60.02
N GLN A 31 -19.08 7.55 -59.94
CA GLN A 31 -18.46 7.01 -61.14
C GLN A 31 -19.24 5.76 -61.56
N ALA A 32 -19.94 5.93 -62.68
CA ALA A 32 -20.63 4.93 -63.50
C ALA A 32 -21.35 3.80 -62.74
N SER A 33 -22.55 4.10 -62.22
CA SER A 33 -23.62 3.09 -62.16
C SER A 33 -23.65 2.33 -63.50
N GLY A 34 -23.86 1.01 -63.46
CA GLY A 34 -24.13 0.27 -64.70
C GLY A 34 -25.36 0.83 -65.41
N ALA A 35 -25.55 0.41 -66.66
CA ALA A 35 -26.66 0.90 -67.46
C ALA A 35 -28.01 0.54 -66.81
N SER A 36 -29.00 1.41 -66.96
CA SER A 36 -30.39 1.09 -66.64
C SER A 36 -30.94 0.16 -67.72
N ILE A 37 -31.45 -0.99 -67.31
CA ILE A 37 -32.05 -1.99 -68.19
C ILE A 37 -33.49 -2.23 -67.73
N TYR A 38 -34.43 -2.16 -68.67
CA TYR A 38 -35.85 -2.00 -68.40
C TYR A 38 -36.62 -3.31 -68.62
N TRP A 39 -37.52 -3.65 -67.70
CA TRP A 39 -38.36 -4.84 -67.78
C TRP A 39 -39.39 -4.74 -68.91
N ASP A 40 -39.36 -5.69 -69.85
CA ASP A 40 -40.17 -5.67 -71.08
C ASP A 40 -40.43 -7.10 -71.60
N LEU A 41 -41.67 -7.40 -72.00
CA LEU A 41 -42.07 -8.73 -72.50
C LEU A 41 -42.39 -8.77 -74.00
N ASN A 42 -42.41 -7.66 -74.73
CA ASN A 42 -42.95 -7.60 -76.09
C ASN A 42 -41.91 -7.23 -77.19
N GLY A 43 -40.62 -7.17 -76.84
CA GLY A 43 -39.54 -6.96 -77.80
C GLY A 43 -39.39 -5.48 -78.18
N ALA A 44 -39.08 -5.17 -79.44
CA ALA A 44 -38.90 -3.78 -79.88
C ALA A 44 -40.21 -2.94 -79.97
N THR A 45 -41.28 -3.33 -79.28
CA THR A 45 -42.58 -2.64 -79.32
C THR A 45 -42.75 -1.77 -78.09
N ALA A 46 -42.74 -0.45 -78.23
CA ALA A 46 -42.86 0.48 -77.09
C ALA A 46 -43.92 0.07 -76.05
N GLY A 47 -43.54 0.14 -74.77
CA GLY A 47 -44.25 -0.38 -73.59
C GLY A 47 -43.79 -1.78 -73.19
N THR A 48 -44.20 -2.23 -72.01
CA THR A 48 -43.91 -3.59 -71.50
C THR A 48 -44.76 -4.69 -72.14
N GLY A 49 -45.81 -4.31 -72.87
CA GLY A 49 -46.73 -5.21 -73.56
C GLY A 49 -47.90 -5.72 -72.71
N SER A 50 -47.99 -5.33 -71.44
CA SER A 50 -49.12 -5.67 -70.57
C SER A 50 -49.20 -4.77 -69.35
N ALA A 51 -50.41 -4.50 -68.85
CA ALA A 51 -50.59 -3.88 -67.53
C ALA A 51 -50.08 -4.75 -66.36
N THR A 52 -49.84 -6.05 -66.58
CA THR A 52 -49.32 -6.98 -65.57
C THR A 52 -48.23 -7.88 -66.18
N PRO A 53 -47.03 -7.34 -66.46
CA PRO A 53 -45.99 -8.05 -67.21
C PRO A 53 -45.28 -9.11 -66.34
N ASN A 54 -45.96 -10.24 -66.08
CA ASN A 54 -45.40 -11.37 -65.33
C ASN A 54 -44.34 -12.13 -66.14
N GLY A 55 -43.21 -12.47 -65.52
CA GLY A 55 -42.14 -13.19 -66.21
C GLY A 55 -41.08 -13.79 -65.29
N THR A 56 -40.01 -14.31 -65.90
CA THR A 56 -38.87 -14.94 -65.25
C THR A 56 -37.62 -14.13 -65.57
N TRP A 57 -36.83 -13.76 -64.55
CA TRP A 57 -35.70 -12.83 -64.67
C TRP A 57 -34.68 -13.28 -65.73
N GLU A 58 -34.45 -14.59 -65.81
CA GLU A 58 -33.45 -15.23 -66.69
C GLU A 58 -33.88 -15.29 -68.17
N ASN A 59 -35.13 -14.96 -68.49
CA ASN A 59 -35.61 -14.95 -69.87
C ASN A 59 -35.16 -13.69 -70.62
N ALA A 60 -35.40 -13.66 -71.94
CA ALA A 60 -35.15 -12.50 -72.78
C ALA A 60 -36.21 -11.41 -72.56
N THR A 61 -36.21 -10.78 -71.38
CA THR A 61 -37.24 -9.84 -70.89
C THR A 61 -36.68 -8.48 -70.45
N TRP A 62 -35.51 -8.12 -70.99
CA TRP A 62 -34.77 -6.91 -70.60
C TRP A 62 -34.44 -6.05 -71.81
N SER A 63 -34.92 -4.80 -71.84
CA SER A 63 -34.71 -3.83 -72.91
C SER A 63 -33.68 -2.76 -72.51
N THR A 64 -32.84 -2.33 -73.45
CA THR A 64 -31.95 -1.17 -73.25
C THR A 64 -32.65 0.17 -73.53
N GLY A 65 -33.88 0.13 -74.07
CA GLY A 65 -34.68 1.32 -74.37
C GLY A 65 -35.61 1.65 -73.20
N PRO A 66 -35.60 2.89 -72.65
CA PRO A 66 -36.47 3.27 -71.54
C PRO A 66 -37.97 3.21 -71.87
N GLU A 67 -38.33 3.36 -73.14
CA GLU A 67 -39.71 3.27 -73.63
C GLU A 67 -40.12 1.85 -74.04
N GLY A 68 -39.22 0.85 -73.93
CA GLY A 68 -39.47 -0.52 -74.42
C GLY A 68 -39.43 -0.64 -75.95
N ASP A 69 -38.75 0.27 -76.64
CA ASP A 69 -38.70 0.33 -78.12
C ASP A 69 -37.45 -0.36 -78.72
N ALA A 70 -36.68 -1.07 -77.89
CA ALA A 70 -35.51 -1.86 -78.28
C ALA A 70 -35.74 -3.37 -78.07
N GLU A 71 -35.11 -4.21 -78.89
CA GLU A 71 -35.20 -5.68 -78.77
C GLU A 71 -34.83 -6.16 -77.36
N THR A 72 -35.62 -7.09 -76.80
CA THR A 72 -35.35 -7.64 -75.47
C THR A 72 -34.22 -8.67 -75.50
N GLY A 73 -33.39 -8.65 -74.46
CA GLY A 73 -32.30 -9.58 -74.22
C GLY A 73 -32.43 -10.27 -72.86
N VAL A 74 -31.53 -11.23 -72.60
CA VAL A 74 -31.38 -11.86 -71.28
C VAL A 74 -30.61 -10.91 -70.36
N TRP A 75 -30.86 -11.00 -69.04
CA TRP A 75 -30.08 -10.27 -68.04
C TRP A 75 -28.60 -10.62 -68.17
N VAL A 76 -27.73 -9.62 -68.08
CA VAL A 76 -26.28 -9.80 -68.05
C VAL A 76 -25.80 -9.47 -66.66
N GLU A 77 -25.17 -10.44 -66.02
CA GLU A 77 -24.61 -10.29 -64.67
C GLU A 77 -23.61 -9.13 -64.62
N GLY A 78 -23.83 -8.17 -63.72
CA GLY A 78 -22.97 -6.99 -63.61
C GLY A 78 -23.51 -5.91 -62.66
N THR A 79 -23.06 -4.68 -62.87
CA THR A 79 -23.42 -3.50 -62.06
C THR A 79 -24.62 -2.73 -62.62
N ASP A 80 -25.38 -3.34 -63.54
CA ASP A 80 -26.53 -2.72 -64.20
C ASP A 80 -27.73 -2.59 -63.26
N VAL A 81 -28.55 -1.56 -63.47
CA VAL A 81 -29.73 -1.25 -62.64
C VAL A 81 -30.97 -1.83 -63.31
N ALA A 82 -31.70 -2.67 -62.57
CA ALA A 82 -32.95 -3.24 -63.03
C ALA A 82 -34.10 -2.23 -62.86
N VAL A 83 -34.69 -1.78 -63.96
CA VAL A 83 -35.79 -0.80 -63.95
C VAL A 83 -37.12 -1.49 -64.27
N PHE A 84 -38.07 -1.36 -63.36
CA PHE A 84 -39.45 -1.82 -63.52
C PHE A 84 -40.36 -0.59 -63.72
N SER A 85 -40.89 -0.35 -64.93
CA SER A 85 -40.72 -1.14 -66.16
C SER A 85 -40.55 -0.25 -67.38
N ALA A 86 -40.33 -0.82 -68.56
CA ALA A 86 -40.15 -0.03 -69.79
C ALA A 86 -41.46 0.69 -70.18
N GLY A 87 -41.41 1.98 -70.52
CA GLY A 87 -42.59 2.78 -70.86
C GLY A 87 -43.45 3.14 -69.64
N ASN A 88 -44.77 3.32 -69.86
CA ASN A 88 -45.72 3.74 -68.82
C ASN A 88 -47.00 2.88 -68.73
N ASP A 89 -46.95 1.66 -69.26
CA ASP A 89 -48.11 0.78 -69.41
C ASP A 89 -48.20 -0.32 -68.34
N ALA A 90 -47.17 -0.51 -67.50
CA ALA A 90 -47.12 -1.54 -66.46
C ALA A 90 -47.87 -1.13 -65.18
N THR A 91 -49.15 -0.76 -65.30
CA THR A 91 -49.89 -0.09 -64.20
C THR A 91 -50.38 -1.01 -63.07
N GLY A 92 -50.24 -2.34 -63.20
CA GLY A 92 -50.81 -3.34 -62.29
C GLY A 92 -49.79 -4.07 -61.41
N THR A 93 -50.24 -5.11 -60.74
CA THR A 93 -49.39 -6.02 -59.95
C THR A 93 -48.90 -7.17 -60.82
N PHE A 94 -47.60 -7.46 -60.74
CA PHE A 94 -47.00 -8.55 -61.50
C PHE A 94 -45.83 -9.18 -60.73
N THR A 95 -45.54 -10.43 -61.05
CA THR A 95 -44.49 -11.23 -60.43
C THR A 95 -43.32 -11.42 -61.38
N VAL A 96 -42.13 -11.16 -60.88
CA VAL A 96 -40.85 -11.45 -61.52
C VAL A 96 -40.22 -12.63 -60.77
N THR A 97 -40.14 -13.78 -61.44
CA THR A 97 -39.64 -15.02 -60.83
C THR A 97 -38.13 -15.16 -61.03
N LEU A 98 -37.38 -15.34 -59.95
CA LEU A 98 -35.94 -15.65 -59.92
C LEU A 98 -35.72 -17.16 -59.83
N GLY A 99 -35.11 -17.74 -60.87
CA GLY A 99 -34.70 -19.14 -60.90
C GLY A 99 -33.34 -19.40 -60.25
N THR A 100 -32.40 -18.47 -60.37
CA THR A 100 -31.03 -18.55 -59.84
C THR A 100 -30.59 -17.23 -59.16
N GLU A 101 -29.40 -17.22 -58.56
CA GLU A 101 -28.80 -15.97 -58.07
C GLU A 101 -28.51 -15.02 -59.24
N GLN A 102 -28.86 -13.74 -59.09
CA GLN A 102 -28.66 -12.67 -60.05
C GLN A 102 -27.86 -11.54 -59.40
N LEU A 103 -26.76 -11.15 -60.04
CA LEU A 103 -25.95 -9.98 -59.70
C LEU A 103 -26.65 -8.73 -60.25
N VAL A 104 -26.97 -7.80 -59.36
CA VAL A 104 -27.69 -6.57 -59.71
C VAL A 104 -27.03 -5.34 -59.09
N GLY A 105 -26.90 -4.29 -59.89
CA GLY A 105 -26.35 -3.01 -59.46
C GLY A 105 -27.33 -2.14 -58.71
N GLY A 106 -28.64 -2.31 -58.89
CA GLY A 106 -29.68 -1.56 -58.17
C GLY A 106 -31.07 -1.90 -58.70
N ILE A 107 -32.11 -1.39 -58.04
CA ILE A 107 -33.50 -1.59 -58.47
C ILE A 107 -34.20 -0.25 -58.53
N THR A 108 -34.81 0.07 -59.67
CA THR A 108 -35.70 1.22 -59.82
C THR A 108 -37.11 0.73 -60.12
N VAL A 109 -38.10 1.28 -59.45
CA VAL A 109 -39.52 1.04 -59.73
C VAL A 109 -40.20 2.37 -59.97
N GLU A 110 -40.38 2.70 -61.24
CA GLU A 110 -41.00 3.94 -61.69
C GLU A 110 -42.52 3.85 -61.65
N GLU A 111 -43.06 2.64 -61.94
CA GLU A 111 -44.49 2.38 -61.98
C GLU A 111 -44.84 0.91 -61.68
N GLY A 112 -46.13 0.64 -61.57
CA GLY A 112 -46.64 -0.69 -61.26
C GLY A 112 -46.36 -1.14 -59.84
N THR A 113 -46.62 -2.42 -59.59
CA THR A 113 -46.37 -3.05 -58.29
C THR A 113 -45.67 -4.40 -58.45
N PRO A 114 -44.36 -4.41 -58.79
CA PRO A 114 -43.60 -5.63 -58.98
C PRO A 114 -43.42 -6.43 -57.69
N THR A 115 -43.54 -7.75 -57.80
CA THR A 115 -43.14 -8.72 -56.77
C THR A 115 -42.01 -9.60 -57.29
N ILE A 116 -40.80 -9.40 -56.77
CA ILE A 116 -39.63 -10.22 -57.09
C ILE A 116 -39.58 -11.40 -56.12
N SER A 117 -39.72 -12.62 -56.62
CA SER A 117 -39.82 -13.84 -55.81
C SER A 117 -39.22 -15.05 -56.52
N GLY A 118 -39.00 -16.16 -55.84
CA GLY A 118 -38.46 -17.38 -56.47
C GLY A 118 -37.45 -18.09 -55.58
N ALA A 119 -36.82 -19.14 -56.12
CA ALA A 119 -35.79 -19.90 -55.41
C ALA A 119 -34.39 -19.26 -55.53
N GLY A 120 -34.21 -18.33 -56.47
CA GLY A 120 -33.00 -17.54 -56.64
C GLY A 120 -32.84 -16.41 -55.62
N SER A 121 -31.70 -15.73 -55.68
CA SER A 121 -31.32 -14.58 -54.83
C SER A 121 -30.92 -13.38 -55.67
N LEU A 122 -30.98 -12.19 -55.08
CA LEU A 122 -30.31 -10.98 -55.59
C LEU A 122 -28.98 -10.84 -54.86
N LEU A 123 -27.88 -10.74 -55.59
CA LEU A 123 -26.55 -10.45 -55.06
C LEU A 123 -26.18 -9.00 -55.36
N LEU A 124 -25.93 -8.22 -54.31
CA LEU A 124 -25.52 -6.82 -54.38
C LEU A 124 -24.01 -6.68 -54.22
N THR A 125 -23.36 -5.84 -55.04
CA THR A 125 -21.91 -5.58 -54.96
C THR A 125 -21.61 -4.22 -54.34
N VAL A 126 -20.36 -4.03 -53.91
CA VAL A 126 -19.80 -2.71 -53.58
C VAL A 126 -20.20 -1.70 -54.65
N ASP A 127 -20.74 -0.56 -54.24
CA ASP A 127 -21.23 0.53 -55.10
C ASP A 127 -22.55 0.29 -55.85
N SER A 128 -23.44 -0.56 -55.31
CA SER A 128 -24.81 -0.68 -55.82
C SER A 128 -25.54 0.68 -55.79
N ALA A 129 -26.18 1.04 -56.90
CA ALA A 129 -27.13 2.15 -56.97
C ALA A 129 -28.28 1.96 -55.97
N PRO A 130 -28.93 3.05 -55.53
CA PRO A 130 -30.06 2.99 -54.61
C PRO A 130 -31.21 2.13 -55.14
N PHE A 131 -31.99 1.60 -54.20
CA PHE A 131 -33.31 1.05 -54.50
C PHE A 131 -34.29 2.22 -54.57
N ASP A 132 -34.52 2.71 -55.78
CA ASP A 132 -35.33 3.89 -56.04
C ASP A 132 -36.77 3.51 -56.39
N ILE A 133 -37.66 3.64 -55.40
CA ILE A 133 -39.02 3.10 -55.49
C ILE A 133 -40.02 4.24 -55.39
N GLU A 134 -40.68 4.57 -56.49
CA GLU A 134 -41.74 5.60 -56.54
C GLU A 134 -43.14 5.01 -56.31
N GLY A 135 -43.36 3.75 -56.74
CA GLY A 135 -44.59 2.99 -56.52
C GLY A 135 -44.55 2.06 -55.29
N THR A 136 -44.85 0.78 -55.48
CA THR A 136 -44.67 -0.25 -54.44
C THR A 136 -43.88 -1.42 -55.01
N ALA A 137 -42.82 -1.85 -54.33
CA ALA A 137 -42.02 -3.00 -54.74
C ALA A 137 -41.98 -4.04 -53.62
N THR A 138 -42.29 -5.29 -53.92
CA THR A 138 -42.15 -6.40 -52.98
C THR A 138 -41.00 -7.30 -53.38
N ILE A 139 -40.03 -7.52 -52.49
CA ILE A 139 -38.95 -8.49 -52.68
C ILE A 139 -39.14 -9.61 -51.66
N SER A 140 -39.57 -10.75 -52.16
CA SER A 140 -39.71 -12.00 -51.39
C SER A 140 -38.57 -12.99 -51.65
N ALA A 141 -37.78 -12.78 -52.71
CA ALA A 141 -36.54 -13.52 -52.92
C ALA A 141 -35.47 -13.13 -51.88
N ALA A 142 -34.44 -13.97 -51.73
CA ALA A 142 -33.32 -13.66 -50.85
C ALA A 142 -32.47 -12.52 -51.43
N ILE A 143 -31.92 -11.66 -50.57
CA ILE A 143 -30.93 -10.63 -50.95
C ILE A 143 -29.66 -10.91 -50.16
N ASN A 144 -28.54 -11.06 -50.85
CA ASN A 144 -27.21 -11.20 -50.26
C ASN A 144 -26.37 -9.99 -50.65
N GLY A 145 -25.69 -9.36 -49.69
CA GLY A 145 -24.66 -8.37 -49.97
C GLY A 145 -23.28 -9.03 -50.04
N ASP A 146 -22.47 -8.66 -51.03
CA ASP A 146 -21.02 -8.87 -51.05
C ASP A 146 -20.35 -7.53 -50.74
N ASN A 147 -20.17 -7.26 -49.44
CA ASN A 147 -19.71 -5.96 -48.93
C ASN A 147 -20.62 -4.76 -49.32
N ALA A 148 -21.89 -5.05 -49.63
CA ALA A 148 -22.91 -4.11 -50.10
C ALA A 148 -24.06 -3.94 -49.10
N GLY A 149 -24.74 -2.79 -49.19
CA GLY A 149 -25.90 -2.41 -48.39
C GLY A 149 -27.10 -2.09 -49.26
N ILE A 150 -28.13 -1.50 -48.67
CA ILE A 150 -29.28 -0.98 -49.43
C ILE A 150 -29.50 0.47 -49.00
N GLU A 151 -29.55 1.36 -49.98
CA GLU A 151 -30.05 2.72 -49.80
C GLU A 151 -31.44 2.80 -50.45
N LYS A 152 -32.48 3.08 -49.67
CA LYS A 152 -33.86 3.20 -50.18
C LYS A 152 -34.20 4.66 -50.43
N THR A 153 -34.45 5.01 -51.69
CA THR A 153 -34.90 6.33 -52.17
C THR A 153 -36.29 6.24 -52.82
N GLY A 154 -36.82 7.37 -53.30
CA GLY A 154 -38.16 7.45 -53.89
C GLY A 154 -39.28 7.50 -52.86
N ALA A 155 -40.43 8.09 -53.23
CA ALA A 155 -41.53 8.34 -52.29
C ALA A 155 -42.35 7.08 -51.93
N GLY A 156 -42.18 6.01 -52.70
CA GLY A 156 -42.94 4.76 -52.63
C GLY A 156 -42.52 3.81 -51.50
N GLU A 157 -43.13 2.62 -51.51
CA GLU A 157 -42.96 1.57 -50.50
C GLU A 157 -42.09 0.41 -51.02
N LEU A 158 -41.01 0.10 -50.31
CA LEU A 158 -40.25 -1.13 -50.49
C LEU A 158 -40.64 -2.13 -49.40
N ILE A 159 -41.09 -3.32 -49.80
CA ILE A 159 -41.47 -4.42 -48.90
C ILE A 159 -40.42 -5.54 -49.01
N LEU A 160 -39.71 -5.84 -47.92
CA LEU A 160 -38.77 -6.95 -47.83
C LEU A 160 -39.40 -8.09 -47.01
N ASN A 161 -39.84 -9.13 -47.72
CA ASN A 161 -40.48 -10.32 -47.14
C ASN A 161 -39.59 -11.57 -47.17
N GLY A 162 -38.52 -11.55 -47.97
CA GLY A 162 -37.53 -12.63 -48.05
C GLY A 162 -36.47 -12.57 -46.94
N THR A 163 -35.37 -13.30 -47.12
CA THR A 163 -34.17 -13.19 -46.27
C THR A 163 -33.20 -12.19 -46.89
N SER A 164 -32.87 -11.12 -46.19
CA SER A 164 -31.87 -10.13 -46.58
C SER A 164 -30.67 -10.21 -45.64
N ASN A 165 -29.52 -10.65 -46.13
CA ASN A 165 -28.25 -10.68 -45.41
C ASN A 165 -27.30 -9.66 -46.04
N LEU A 166 -27.17 -8.49 -45.40
CA LEU A 166 -26.37 -7.38 -45.89
C LEU A 166 -25.06 -7.30 -45.10
N ASP A 167 -23.95 -7.16 -45.80
CA ASP A 167 -22.62 -6.95 -45.20
C ASP A 167 -22.41 -5.47 -44.81
N ASN A 168 -23.25 -4.57 -45.32
CA ASN A 168 -23.20 -3.13 -45.09
C ASN A 168 -24.58 -2.57 -44.70
N ASP A 169 -24.64 -1.26 -44.46
CA ASP A 169 -25.78 -0.57 -43.87
C ASP A 169 -27.06 -0.65 -44.74
N LEU A 170 -28.22 -0.75 -44.08
CA LEU A 170 -29.53 -0.48 -44.66
C LEU A 170 -29.96 0.94 -44.27
N ILE A 171 -29.98 1.85 -45.24
CA ILE A 171 -30.26 3.27 -45.03
C ILE A 171 -31.56 3.62 -45.75
N LEU A 172 -32.55 4.10 -44.99
CA LEU A 172 -33.79 4.65 -45.51
C LEU A 172 -33.63 6.16 -45.70
N LEU A 173 -33.54 6.61 -46.95
CA LEU A 173 -33.41 8.02 -47.33
C LEU A 173 -34.76 8.69 -47.64
N GLY A 174 -35.75 7.91 -48.12
CA GLY A 174 -37.09 8.42 -48.42
C GLY A 174 -38.17 7.34 -48.55
N GLY A 175 -39.43 7.76 -48.38
CA GLY A 175 -40.61 6.91 -48.55
C GLY A 175 -40.82 5.91 -47.39
N THR A 176 -41.33 4.73 -47.74
CA THR A 176 -41.65 3.67 -46.76
C THR A 176 -40.81 2.43 -46.99
N LEU A 177 -40.28 1.84 -45.92
CA LEU A 177 -39.67 0.52 -45.88
C LEU A 177 -40.52 -0.37 -44.97
N THR A 178 -41.04 -1.47 -45.49
CA THR A 178 -41.77 -2.47 -44.73
C THR A 178 -40.95 -3.75 -44.65
N LEU A 179 -40.66 -4.19 -43.43
CA LEU A 179 -39.91 -5.41 -43.13
C LEU A 179 -40.88 -6.47 -42.62
N GLY A 180 -41.07 -7.55 -43.39
CA GLY A 180 -41.87 -8.72 -43.03
C GLY A 180 -41.09 -10.04 -43.04
N GLY A 181 -39.84 -10.02 -43.50
CA GLY A 181 -38.95 -11.18 -43.58
C GLY A 181 -37.77 -11.14 -42.59
N THR A 182 -36.71 -11.91 -42.88
CA THR A 182 -35.48 -11.89 -42.06
C THR A 182 -34.52 -10.84 -42.60
N LEU A 183 -33.97 -9.98 -41.74
CA LEU A 183 -32.96 -8.99 -42.12
C LEU A 183 -31.76 -9.08 -41.19
N THR A 184 -30.56 -9.16 -41.74
CA THR A 184 -29.30 -8.97 -41.01
C THR A 184 -28.52 -7.82 -41.66
N THR A 185 -28.15 -6.80 -40.89
CA THR A 185 -27.36 -5.64 -41.37
C THR A 185 -26.50 -5.06 -40.25
N PRO A 186 -25.32 -4.47 -40.49
CA PRO A 186 -24.55 -3.80 -39.44
C PRO A 186 -25.26 -2.58 -38.84
N LYS A 187 -25.92 -1.77 -39.67
CA LYS A 187 -26.67 -0.58 -39.24
C LYS A 187 -27.99 -0.49 -39.99
N LEU A 188 -29.05 -0.22 -39.26
CA LEU A 188 -30.33 0.22 -39.79
C LEU A 188 -30.49 1.69 -39.46
N SER A 189 -30.56 2.54 -40.48
CA SER A 189 -30.56 3.99 -40.32
C SER A 189 -31.69 4.65 -41.09
N MET A 190 -32.28 5.68 -40.51
CA MET A 190 -33.20 6.58 -41.21
C MET A 190 -32.53 7.95 -41.32
N GLN A 191 -32.22 8.37 -42.55
CA GLN A 191 -31.40 9.54 -42.89
C GLN A 191 -32.11 10.41 -43.94
N SER A 192 -31.77 11.70 -44.06
CA SER A 192 -32.20 12.53 -45.20
C SER A 192 -31.04 13.32 -45.80
N ASP A 193 -31.13 13.60 -47.10
CA ASP A 193 -30.10 14.20 -47.96
C ASP A 193 -30.44 15.62 -48.46
N GLU A 194 -31.16 16.41 -47.64
CA GLU A 194 -31.50 17.85 -47.82
C GLU A 194 -32.93 18.18 -48.31
N SER A 195 -33.79 17.21 -48.64
CA SER A 195 -35.23 17.44 -48.89
C SER A 195 -36.10 16.88 -47.76
N ALA A 196 -37.15 17.60 -47.36
CA ALA A 196 -38.04 17.23 -46.26
C ALA A 196 -38.97 16.06 -46.62
N THR A 197 -38.42 14.85 -46.72
CA THR A 197 -39.17 13.61 -46.95
C THR A 197 -39.39 12.89 -45.61
N SER A 198 -40.65 12.54 -45.33
CA SER A 198 -40.99 11.69 -44.19
C SER A 198 -40.53 10.27 -44.47
N GLN A 199 -39.77 9.67 -43.57
CA GLN A 199 -39.31 8.28 -43.66
C GLN A 199 -40.15 7.41 -42.72
N ASN A 200 -40.72 6.34 -43.27
CA ASN A 200 -41.53 5.39 -42.50
C ASN A 200 -40.88 4.01 -42.52
N LEU A 201 -40.64 3.44 -41.35
CA LEU A 201 -40.21 2.05 -41.20
C LEU A 201 -41.33 1.24 -40.56
N ASN A 202 -41.88 0.28 -41.28
CA ASN A 202 -42.87 -0.65 -40.76
C ASN A 202 -42.20 -1.99 -40.43
N ILE A 203 -42.42 -2.48 -39.22
CA ILE A 203 -42.00 -3.83 -38.80
C ILE A 203 -43.29 -4.59 -38.48
N VAL A 204 -43.55 -5.61 -39.28
CA VAL A 204 -44.82 -6.37 -39.26
C VAL A 204 -44.60 -7.81 -38.83
N ASP A 205 -45.69 -8.56 -38.68
CA ASP A 205 -45.63 -9.99 -38.35
C ASP A 205 -44.80 -10.77 -39.39
N GLY A 206 -43.98 -11.71 -38.90
CA GLY A 206 -43.02 -12.47 -39.71
C GLY A 206 -41.61 -11.86 -39.72
N ALA A 207 -41.46 -10.57 -39.39
CA ALA A 207 -40.16 -9.92 -39.39
C ALA A 207 -39.22 -10.49 -38.31
N ASN A 208 -37.97 -10.76 -38.69
CA ASN A 208 -36.89 -11.09 -37.76
C ASN A 208 -35.62 -10.32 -38.14
N ILE A 209 -35.43 -9.18 -37.50
CA ILE A 209 -34.40 -8.22 -37.85
C ILE A 209 -33.26 -8.31 -36.82
N THR A 210 -32.03 -8.40 -37.29
CA THR A 210 -30.82 -8.31 -36.48
C THR A 210 -29.95 -7.18 -37.02
N THR A 211 -29.69 -6.19 -36.17
CA THR A 211 -28.81 -5.06 -36.50
C THR A 211 -27.78 -4.78 -35.42
N GLY A 212 -26.56 -4.39 -35.81
CA GLY A 212 -25.54 -3.92 -34.87
C GLY A 212 -25.87 -2.53 -34.31
N GLN A 213 -26.56 -1.70 -35.09
CA GLN A 213 -26.92 -0.34 -34.71
C GLN A 213 -28.28 0.08 -35.29
N LEU A 214 -29.10 0.74 -34.48
CA LEU A 214 -30.31 1.44 -34.94
C LEU A 214 -30.16 2.94 -34.68
N VAL A 215 -30.23 3.74 -35.75
CA VAL A 215 -30.16 5.21 -35.67
C VAL A 215 -31.39 5.82 -36.34
N LEU A 216 -32.15 6.60 -35.58
CA LEU A 216 -33.36 7.28 -36.08
C LEU A 216 -33.17 8.79 -36.16
N ALA A 217 -33.73 9.37 -37.23
CA ALA A 217 -33.70 10.78 -37.57
C ALA A 217 -32.28 11.34 -37.66
N ASP A 218 -31.38 10.60 -38.32
CA ASP A 218 -29.97 10.91 -38.56
C ASP A 218 -29.80 11.93 -39.72
N LEU A 219 -28.84 12.86 -39.64
CA LEU A 219 -28.59 13.94 -40.63
C LEU A 219 -29.70 15.02 -40.77
N TYR A 220 -29.46 16.04 -41.62
CA TYR A 220 -30.26 17.29 -41.69
C TYR A 220 -31.69 17.06 -42.19
N TYR A 221 -32.69 17.50 -41.40
CA TYR A 221 -34.14 17.50 -41.67
C TYR A 221 -34.90 16.15 -41.63
N ALA A 222 -34.24 15.04 -41.28
CA ALA A 222 -34.89 13.73 -41.26
C ALA A 222 -36.06 13.69 -40.27
N GLU A 223 -37.23 13.23 -40.72
CA GLU A 223 -38.36 12.84 -39.87
C GLU A 223 -38.53 11.34 -39.96
N SER A 224 -38.52 10.67 -38.81
CA SER A 224 -38.56 9.20 -38.75
C SER A 224 -39.76 8.74 -37.95
N THR A 225 -40.61 7.94 -38.57
CA THR A 225 -41.69 7.21 -37.92
C THR A 225 -41.42 5.71 -38.04
N VAL A 226 -41.34 5.01 -36.91
CA VAL A 226 -41.26 3.55 -36.88
C VAL A 226 -42.59 3.00 -36.38
N SER A 227 -43.21 2.11 -37.15
CA SER A 227 -44.42 1.37 -36.79
C SER A 227 -44.08 -0.10 -36.55
N HIS A 228 -43.78 -0.45 -35.31
CA HIS A 228 -43.50 -1.82 -34.89
C HIS A 228 -44.78 -2.47 -34.36
N THR A 229 -45.43 -3.22 -35.24
CA THR A 229 -46.76 -3.83 -35.01
C THR A 229 -46.68 -5.33 -34.75
N GLY A 230 -45.58 -5.97 -35.14
CA GLY A 230 -45.37 -7.41 -35.06
C GLY A 230 -43.88 -7.78 -35.22
N GLY A 231 -43.57 -9.07 -35.27
CA GLY A 231 -42.18 -9.52 -35.51
C GLY A 231 -41.20 -9.27 -34.36
N THR A 232 -39.89 -9.39 -34.66
CA THR A 232 -38.79 -9.19 -33.71
C THR A 232 -37.71 -8.29 -34.30
N LEU A 233 -37.26 -7.29 -33.53
CA LEU A 233 -36.08 -6.46 -33.83
C LEU A 233 -35.02 -6.65 -32.74
N ASN A 234 -33.87 -7.18 -33.12
CA ASN A 234 -32.70 -7.40 -32.26
C ASN A 234 -31.60 -6.39 -32.59
N ILE A 235 -31.31 -5.50 -31.65
CA ILE A 235 -30.15 -4.62 -31.68
C ILE A 235 -29.05 -5.31 -30.87
N VAL A 236 -28.09 -5.93 -31.56
CA VAL A 236 -27.06 -6.79 -30.95
C VAL A 236 -25.78 -6.04 -30.59
N GLY A 237 -25.64 -4.79 -31.04
CA GLY A 237 -24.48 -3.97 -30.69
C GLY A 237 -24.40 -3.66 -29.19
N THR A 238 -23.17 -3.56 -28.70
CA THR A 238 -22.85 -3.35 -27.28
C THR A 238 -22.29 -1.96 -27.00
N ASN A 239 -22.32 -1.05 -27.97
CA ASN A 239 -21.79 0.29 -27.77
C ASN A 239 -22.78 1.12 -26.96
N ASP A 240 -22.59 1.10 -25.65
CA ASP A 240 -23.37 1.84 -24.66
C ASP A 240 -22.77 3.21 -24.31
N SER A 241 -21.84 3.70 -25.15
CA SER A 241 -21.26 5.03 -24.96
C SER A 241 -22.27 6.11 -25.33
N ASN A 242 -22.20 7.24 -24.62
CA ASN A 242 -22.93 8.44 -25.02
C ASN A 242 -22.15 9.18 -26.14
N THR A 243 -21.92 8.49 -27.27
CA THR A 243 -21.38 9.06 -28.52
C THR A 243 -22.25 8.69 -29.72
N THR A 244 -22.00 9.29 -30.89
CA THR A 244 -22.73 8.99 -32.15
C THR A 244 -22.64 7.53 -32.59
N SER A 245 -21.70 6.76 -32.02
CA SER A 245 -21.55 5.32 -32.25
C SER A 245 -22.43 4.45 -31.35
N ALA A 246 -23.32 5.03 -30.54
CA ALA A 246 -24.23 4.29 -29.68
C ALA A 246 -25.08 3.31 -30.50
N SER A 247 -25.23 2.07 -30.02
CA SER A 247 -25.92 1.01 -30.76
C SER A 247 -27.44 1.24 -30.89
N PHE A 248 -28.06 1.99 -29.97
CA PHE A 248 -29.47 2.36 -30.08
C PHE A 248 -29.68 3.84 -29.82
N LEU A 249 -29.98 4.57 -30.89
CA LEU A 249 -30.04 6.01 -30.88
C LEU A 249 -31.29 6.57 -31.56
N MET A 250 -32.00 7.46 -30.86
CA MET A 250 -33.14 8.21 -31.38
C MET A 250 -32.94 9.73 -31.30
N GLY A 251 -33.13 10.41 -32.43
CA GLY A 251 -33.14 11.87 -32.53
C GLY A 251 -31.75 12.50 -32.65
N HIS A 252 -30.92 11.96 -33.54
CA HIS A 252 -29.54 12.39 -33.78
C HIS A 252 -29.42 13.39 -34.94
N TRP A 253 -28.97 14.63 -34.72
CA TRP A 253 -28.71 15.65 -35.78
C TRP A 253 -29.89 16.14 -36.67
N GLY A 254 -31.09 15.57 -36.61
CA GLY A 254 -32.23 16.05 -37.41
C GLY A 254 -32.84 17.40 -36.95
N TYR A 255 -32.90 18.38 -37.85
CA TYR A 255 -33.56 19.70 -37.68
C TYR A 255 -35.09 19.73 -38.01
N GLY A 256 -35.70 18.58 -38.35
CA GLY A 256 -37.15 18.46 -38.61
C GLY A 256 -38.02 18.50 -37.33
N THR A 257 -39.33 18.28 -37.45
CA THR A 257 -40.29 18.54 -36.35
C THR A 257 -40.49 17.39 -35.36
N THR A 258 -40.44 16.11 -35.79
CA THR A 258 -40.78 14.95 -34.93
C THR A 258 -39.99 13.67 -35.25
N SER A 259 -39.66 12.84 -34.25
CA SER A 259 -39.17 11.46 -34.43
C SER A 259 -39.93 10.54 -33.46
N VAL A 260 -40.59 9.50 -34.01
CA VAL A 260 -41.51 8.64 -33.27
C VAL A 260 -41.14 7.17 -33.49
N TYR A 261 -41.03 6.43 -32.39
CA TYR A 261 -41.02 4.97 -32.43
C TYR A 261 -42.30 4.47 -31.78
N GLY A 262 -43.18 3.81 -32.55
CA GLY A 262 -44.40 3.19 -32.07
C GLY A 262 -44.22 1.68 -31.92
N LEU A 263 -44.31 1.16 -30.69
CA LEU A 263 -44.35 -0.27 -30.39
C LEU A 263 -45.76 -0.66 -29.94
N SER A 264 -46.54 -1.24 -30.84
CA SER A 264 -47.92 -1.69 -30.58
C SER A 264 -48.05 -3.22 -30.55
N GLY A 265 -47.06 -3.95 -31.06
CA GLY A 265 -46.95 -5.41 -31.00
C GLY A 265 -45.51 -5.86 -31.27
N GLY A 266 -45.25 -7.16 -31.33
CA GLY A 266 -43.90 -7.69 -31.55
C GLY A 266 -42.93 -7.57 -30.36
N THR A 267 -41.64 -7.80 -30.63
CA THR A 267 -40.55 -7.78 -29.63
C THR A 267 -39.38 -6.90 -30.08
N LEU A 268 -38.93 -5.99 -29.21
CA LEU A 268 -37.72 -5.19 -29.39
C LEU A 268 -36.67 -5.58 -28.35
N ASN A 269 -35.49 -6.03 -28.79
CA ASN A 269 -34.38 -6.41 -27.92
C ASN A 269 -33.19 -5.46 -28.13
N SER A 270 -32.67 -4.88 -27.05
CA SER A 270 -31.41 -4.12 -26.99
C SER A 270 -30.71 -4.43 -25.68
N LEU A 271 -30.23 -5.66 -25.53
CA LEU A 271 -29.68 -6.17 -24.26
C LEU A 271 -28.25 -5.67 -23.98
N GLY A 272 -27.51 -5.30 -25.04
CA GLY A 272 -26.10 -4.88 -24.96
C GLY A 272 -25.89 -3.37 -24.83
N ALA A 273 -26.90 -2.54 -25.11
CA ALA A 273 -26.79 -1.08 -25.09
C ALA A 273 -28.11 -0.42 -24.65
N ARG A 274 -28.01 0.71 -23.96
CA ARG A 274 -29.17 1.51 -23.53
C ARG A 274 -29.76 2.28 -24.71
N LEU A 275 -31.08 2.48 -24.66
CA LEU A 275 -31.77 3.40 -25.56
C LEU A 275 -31.33 4.84 -25.23
N SER A 276 -30.58 5.47 -26.15
CA SER A 276 -30.24 6.89 -26.04
C SER A 276 -31.34 7.74 -26.66
N LEU A 277 -32.08 8.47 -25.80
CA LEU A 277 -33.34 9.11 -26.17
C LEU A 277 -33.23 10.65 -26.21
N GLY A 278 -33.46 11.23 -27.39
CA GLY A 278 -33.53 12.68 -27.59
C GLY A 278 -32.16 13.35 -27.52
N TRP A 279 -31.23 12.93 -28.38
CA TRP A 279 -29.89 13.53 -28.42
C TRP A 279 -29.95 15.01 -28.78
N ASP A 280 -30.23 15.34 -30.03
CA ASP A 280 -30.14 16.72 -30.51
C ASP A 280 -31.50 17.32 -30.86
N ARG A 281 -32.53 16.49 -31.06
CA ARG A 281 -33.86 16.90 -31.53
C ARG A 281 -34.84 17.26 -30.40
N GLN A 282 -35.74 18.21 -30.67
CA GLN A 282 -36.96 18.44 -29.86
C GLN A 282 -38.05 17.43 -30.24
N ASN A 283 -38.86 16.97 -29.27
CA ASN A 283 -40.02 16.10 -29.49
C ASN A 283 -39.71 14.68 -30.00
N VAL A 284 -38.75 13.99 -29.37
CA VAL A 284 -38.54 12.54 -29.59
C VAL A 284 -39.49 11.75 -28.70
N GLN A 285 -40.26 10.84 -29.30
CA GLN A 285 -41.27 10.04 -28.60
C GLN A 285 -41.06 8.55 -28.85
N PHE A 286 -40.84 7.78 -27.78
CA PHE A 286 -40.99 6.33 -27.83
C PHE A 286 -42.36 5.99 -27.23
N ASN A 287 -43.28 5.51 -28.06
CA ASN A 287 -44.66 5.22 -27.70
C ASN A 287 -44.89 3.71 -27.70
N GLN A 288 -44.98 3.13 -26.51
CA GLN A 288 -45.29 1.72 -26.34
C GLN A 288 -46.74 1.56 -25.87
N SER A 289 -47.60 1.06 -26.76
CA SER A 289 -49.00 0.73 -26.48
C SER A 289 -49.26 -0.78 -26.42
N GLY A 290 -48.29 -1.59 -26.85
CA GLY A 290 -48.33 -3.05 -26.81
C GLY A 290 -46.93 -3.66 -26.96
N GLY A 291 -46.85 -4.92 -27.36
CA GLY A 291 -45.58 -5.63 -27.56
C GLY A 291 -44.69 -5.74 -26.30
N THR A 292 -43.47 -6.25 -26.50
CA THR A 292 -42.44 -6.36 -25.45
C THR A 292 -41.15 -5.64 -25.86
N ALA A 293 -40.62 -4.78 -24.98
CA ALA A 293 -39.31 -4.16 -25.13
C ALA A 293 -38.37 -4.67 -24.03
N ASN A 294 -37.23 -5.25 -24.40
CA ASN A 294 -36.17 -5.69 -23.49
C ASN A 294 -34.93 -4.82 -23.72
N LEU A 295 -34.67 -3.88 -22.82
CA LEU A 295 -33.61 -2.88 -22.96
C LEU A 295 -32.59 -3.00 -21.83
N LEU A 296 -31.29 -2.86 -22.11
CA LEU A 296 -30.28 -2.73 -21.05
C LEU A 296 -30.62 -1.59 -20.07
N GLY A 297 -31.22 -0.52 -20.58
CA GLY A 297 -31.68 0.64 -19.84
C GLY A 297 -32.12 1.76 -20.78
N ILE A 298 -32.51 2.90 -20.21
CA ILE A 298 -32.86 4.12 -20.93
C ILE A 298 -31.89 5.23 -20.52
N ASN A 299 -31.12 5.72 -21.49
CA ASN A 299 -30.17 6.81 -21.31
C ASN A 299 -30.81 8.15 -21.72
N LEU A 300 -31.24 8.90 -20.72
CA LEU A 300 -31.68 10.29 -20.81
C LEU A 300 -30.50 11.27 -20.65
N ASN A 301 -29.45 10.92 -19.90
CA ASN A 301 -28.30 11.76 -19.54
C ASN A 301 -27.24 11.89 -20.65
N ASN A 302 -27.65 12.42 -21.79
CA ASN A 302 -26.79 12.62 -22.94
C ASN A 302 -26.09 14.00 -23.01
N SER A 303 -26.04 14.72 -21.88
CA SER A 303 -25.58 16.12 -21.77
C SER A 303 -26.42 17.14 -22.58
N ARG A 304 -27.61 16.76 -23.04
CA ARG A 304 -28.53 17.62 -23.77
C ARG A 304 -29.87 17.71 -23.05
N SER A 305 -30.45 18.92 -23.00
CA SER A 305 -31.69 19.20 -22.28
C SER A 305 -32.92 19.23 -23.19
N ASN A 306 -32.88 18.53 -24.32
CA ASN A 306 -33.98 18.52 -25.27
C ASN A 306 -35.16 17.68 -24.76
N PRO A 307 -36.42 18.14 -24.95
CA PRO A 307 -37.60 17.38 -24.58
C PRO A 307 -37.67 16.05 -25.33
N ALA A 308 -37.80 14.96 -24.57
CA ALA A 308 -38.04 13.63 -25.11
C ALA A 308 -38.78 12.80 -24.06
N ALA A 309 -39.61 11.86 -24.52
CA ALA A 309 -40.38 11.02 -23.63
C ALA A 309 -40.39 9.55 -24.05
N TYR A 310 -40.34 8.67 -23.05
CA TYR A 310 -40.78 7.29 -23.18
C TYR A 310 -42.19 7.19 -22.60
N ASN A 311 -43.17 6.83 -23.41
CA ASN A 311 -44.56 6.67 -23.04
C ASN A 311 -44.94 5.20 -23.06
N LEU A 312 -45.11 4.61 -21.88
CA LEU A 312 -45.53 3.24 -21.70
C LEU A 312 -47.02 3.20 -21.36
N THR A 313 -47.90 3.12 -22.35
CA THR A 313 -49.36 3.12 -22.18
C THR A 313 -50.00 1.74 -22.29
N GLY A 314 -49.24 0.75 -22.76
CA GLY A 314 -49.59 -0.67 -22.79
C GLY A 314 -48.35 -1.56 -23.04
N GLY A 315 -48.54 -2.87 -23.14
CA GLY A 315 -47.44 -3.82 -23.36
C GLY A 315 -46.52 -4.03 -22.14
N ARG A 316 -45.30 -4.52 -22.40
CA ARG A 316 -44.29 -4.83 -21.38
C ARG A 316 -42.93 -4.19 -21.70
N LEU A 317 -42.35 -3.48 -20.74
CA LEU A 317 -40.96 -2.99 -20.78
C LEU A 317 -40.13 -3.71 -19.71
N ASN A 318 -39.13 -4.49 -20.11
CA ASN A 318 -38.15 -5.09 -19.19
C ASN A 318 -36.82 -4.34 -19.28
N LEU A 319 -36.25 -4.01 -18.12
CA LEU A 319 -34.97 -3.32 -18.03
C LEU A 319 -33.86 -4.21 -17.43
N GLY A 320 -32.64 -3.99 -17.93
CA GLY A 320 -31.40 -4.56 -17.43
C GLY A 320 -30.67 -3.62 -16.45
N SER A 321 -29.42 -3.95 -16.12
CA SER A 321 -28.62 -3.24 -15.13
C SER A 321 -28.28 -1.79 -15.49
N GLY A 322 -28.55 -1.35 -16.72
CA GLY A 322 -28.37 0.04 -17.16
C GLY A 322 -29.41 1.01 -16.60
N GLY A 323 -30.57 0.51 -16.13
CA GLY A 323 -31.58 1.30 -15.43
C GLY A 323 -32.11 2.50 -16.21
N ILE A 324 -32.57 3.54 -15.49
CA ILE A 324 -33.00 4.82 -16.07
C ILE A 324 -32.24 5.95 -15.39
N ASN A 325 -31.51 6.75 -16.17
CA ASN A 325 -30.78 7.89 -15.64
C ASN A 325 -31.58 9.20 -15.72
N ASN A 326 -31.21 10.19 -14.90
CA ASN A 326 -31.96 11.43 -14.76
C ASN A 326 -31.54 12.53 -15.73
N GLN A 327 -32.52 13.21 -16.33
CA GLN A 327 -32.41 14.52 -16.96
C GLN A 327 -33.71 15.31 -16.78
N ALA A 328 -33.61 16.61 -16.48
CA ALA A 328 -34.76 17.42 -16.07
C ALA A 328 -35.85 17.52 -17.15
N ASN A 329 -35.46 17.81 -18.39
CA ASN A 329 -36.40 18.09 -19.49
C ASN A 329 -36.95 16.85 -20.21
N LYS A 330 -36.53 15.64 -19.81
CA LYS A 330 -36.99 14.37 -20.39
C LYS A 330 -38.00 13.72 -19.46
N SER A 331 -38.89 12.86 -19.96
CA SER A 331 -39.91 12.22 -19.13
C SER A 331 -40.03 10.72 -19.40
N ILE A 332 -40.42 9.99 -18.36
CA ILE A 332 -40.85 8.60 -18.45
C ILE A 332 -42.28 8.58 -17.92
N ASN A 333 -43.22 8.31 -18.83
CA ASN A 333 -44.64 8.38 -18.58
C ASN A 333 -45.22 6.96 -18.60
N LEU A 334 -45.94 6.59 -17.55
CA LEU A 334 -46.38 5.23 -17.30
C LEU A 334 -47.90 5.20 -17.12
N GLY A 335 -48.58 4.56 -18.07
CA GLY A 335 -50.02 4.30 -18.04
C GLY A 335 -50.31 2.84 -17.66
N THR A 336 -51.24 2.23 -18.40
CA THR A 336 -51.76 0.89 -18.09
C THR A 336 -50.91 -0.21 -18.75
N ALA A 337 -49.76 -0.54 -18.16
CA ALA A 337 -48.77 -1.43 -18.75
C ALA A 337 -48.04 -2.28 -17.71
N THR A 338 -47.07 -3.10 -18.17
CA THR A 338 -46.15 -3.83 -17.30
C THR A 338 -44.73 -3.28 -17.40
N LEU A 339 -44.15 -2.91 -16.26
CA LEU A 339 -42.74 -2.58 -16.10
C LEU A 339 -42.04 -3.73 -15.37
N GLY A 340 -41.02 -4.30 -15.96
CA GLY A 340 -40.35 -5.51 -15.48
C GLY A 340 -38.81 -5.42 -15.50
N ALA A 341 -38.16 -6.56 -15.32
CA ALA A 341 -36.72 -6.67 -15.18
C ALA A 341 -36.17 -7.94 -15.86
N PHE A 342 -34.94 -7.89 -16.37
CA PHE A 342 -34.10 -9.10 -16.60
C PHE A 342 -32.75 -9.00 -15.87
N ALA A 343 -32.58 -7.96 -15.06
CA ALA A 343 -31.52 -7.79 -14.08
C ALA A 343 -32.00 -6.85 -12.97
N ASN A 344 -31.28 -6.75 -11.86
CA ASN A 344 -31.56 -5.70 -10.89
C ASN A 344 -31.28 -4.33 -11.51
N TRP A 345 -32.17 -3.35 -11.31
CA TRP A 345 -32.03 -2.04 -11.94
C TRP A 345 -32.62 -0.91 -11.08
N ASN A 346 -32.13 0.31 -11.30
CA ASN A 346 -32.60 1.51 -10.61
C ASN A 346 -33.06 2.60 -11.58
N SER A 347 -33.96 3.47 -11.12
CA SER A 347 -34.30 4.74 -11.77
C SER A 347 -33.88 5.90 -10.87
N SER A 348 -32.97 6.74 -11.38
CA SER A 348 -32.69 8.06 -10.82
C SER A 348 -33.59 9.15 -11.42
N LYS A 349 -34.46 8.82 -12.38
CA LYS A 349 -35.44 9.70 -12.97
C LYS A 349 -36.80 9.57 -12.25
N PRO A 350 -37.44 10.66 -11.81
CA PRO A 350 -38.81 10.60 -11.35
C PRO A 350 -39.74 10.09 -12.46
N LEU A 351 -40.58 9.12 -12.13
CA LEU A 351 -41.52 8.51 -13.06
C LEU A 351 -42.90 9.16 -12.92
N THR A 352 -43.59 9.39 -14.03
CA THR A 352 -44.90 10.04 -14.03
C THR A 352 -45.99 9.04 -14.39
N LEU A 353 -46.95 8.81 -13.50
CA LEU A 353 -48.15 8.04 -13.82
C LEU A 353 -49.16 8.89 -14.60
N THR A 354 -49.72 8.34 -15.68
CA THR A 354 -50.61 9.08 -16.61
C THR A 354 -52.05 8.58 -16.63
N GLY A 355 -52.45 7.77 -15.65
CA GLY A 355 -53.79 7.20 -15.53
C GLY A 355 -53.81 5.67 -15.68
N GLY A 356 -54.75 5.03 -14.98
CA GLY A 356 -54.92 3.58 -14.97
C GLY A 356 -54.09 2.89 -13.89
N THR A 357 -53.70 1.63 -14.14
CA THR A 357 -52.92 0.83 -13.19
C THR A 357 -51.64 0.32 -13.85
N LEU A 358 -50.50 0.70 -13.29
CA LEU A 358 -49.20 0.18 -13.69
C LEU A 358 -48.92 -1.14 -12.95
N THR A 359 -48.59 -2.20 -13.68
CA THR A 359 -48.06 -3.42 -13.09
C THR A 359 -46.53 -3.35 -13.05
N ILE A 360 -45.94 -3.56 -11.87
CA ILE A 360 -44.50 -3.73 -11.70
C ILE A 360 -44.23 -5.19 -11.39
N ASP A 361 -43.55 -5.88 -12.30
CA ASP A 361 -43.22 -7.29 -12.19
C ASP A 361 -41.72 -7.47 -11.90
N SER A 362 -41.44 -8.01 -10.73
CA SER A 362 -40.07 -8.17 -10.21
C SER A 362 -39.48 -9.57 -10.42
N LEU A 363 -40.10 -10.41 -11.25
CA LEU A 363 -39.44 -11.62 -11.76
C LEU A 363 -38.59 -11.27 -12.97
N ASP A 364 -37.49 -12.00 -13.10
CA ASP A 364 -36.70 -11.96 -14.31
C ASP A 364 -37.53 -12.41 -15.51
N SER A 365 -37.66 -11.54 -16.50
CA SER A 365 -38.41 -11.81 -17.72
C SER A 365 -37.79 -12.88 -18.63
N ALA A 366 -36.51 -13.21 -18.45
CA ALA A 366 -35.80 -14.24 -19.22
C ALA A 366 -36.10 -15.66 -18.71
N ASP A 367 -36.24 -15.86 -17.39
CA ASP A 367 -36.46 -17.18 -16.80
C ASP A 367 -37.79 -17.35 -16.04
N GLY A 368 -38.46 -16.25 -15.66
CA GLY A 368 -39.72 -16.25 -14.92
C GLY A 368 -39.63 -16.73 -13.47
N VAL A 369 -38.41 -16.90 -12.93
CA VAL A 369 -38.18 -17.51 -11.61
C VAL A 369 -37.24 -16.65 -10.75
N THR A 370 -36.18 -16.08 -11.34
CA THR A 370 -35.18 -15.33 -10.59
C THR A 370 -35.78 -14.03 -10.07
N GLU A 371 -35.71 -13.83 -8.75
CA GLU A 371 -36.14 -12.59 -8.10
C GLU A 371 -35.23 -11.42 -8.47
N ARG A 372 -35.84 -10.29 -8.84
CA ARG A 372 -35.13 -9.04 -9.15
C ARG A 372 -35.49 -7.93 -8.17
N VAL A 373 -34.56 -7.00 -8.00
CA VAL A 373 -34.76 -5.75 -7.25
C VAL A 373 -34.93 -4.61 -8.24
N ILE A 374 -36.07 -3.93 -8.16
CA ILE A 374 -36.39 -2.71 -8.90
C ILE A 374 -36.40 -1.54 -7.91
N SER A 375 -35.49 -0.58 -8.08
CA SER A 375 -35.35 0.59 -7.19
C SER A 375 -35.77 1.89 -7.88
N LEU A 376 -36.80 2.56 -7.38
CA LEU A 376 -37.29 3.84 -7.91
C LEU A 376 -36.86 4.97 -6.97
N GLU A 377 -35.65 5.48 -7.16
CA GLU A 377 -34.94 6.29 -6.17
C GLU A 377 -35.39 7.76 -6.14
N ALA A 378 -35.82 8.27 -7.29
CA ALA A 378 -36.19 9.68 -7.44
C ALA A 378 -37.70 9.96 -7.28
N GLY A 379 -38.48 8.93 -6.94
CA GLY A 379 -39.91 9.05 -6.66
C GLY A 379 -40.83 8.89 -7.87
N ILE A 380 -42.13 9.04 -7.59
CA ILE A 380 -43.23 8.81 -8.53
C ILE A 380 -44.24 9.95 -8.35
N THR A 381 -44.59 10.62 -9.44
CA THR A 381 -45.66 11.61 -9.50
C THR A 381 -46.82 11.09 -10.34
N GLU A 382 -47.97 11.78 -10.31
CA GLU A 382 -49.09 11.45 -11.19
C GLU A 382 -49.65 12.72 -11.85
N THR A 383 -50.20 12.56 -13.06
CA THR A 383 -50.97 13.60 -13.77
C THR A 383 -52.48 13.30 -13.76
N ALA A 384 -52.84 12.05 -13.47
CA ALA A 384 -54.19 11.57 -13.23
C ALA A 384 -54.15 10.45 -12.19
N PRO A 385 -55.19 10.26 -11.36
CA PRO A 385 -55.22 9.22 -10.33
C PRO A 385 -54.82 7.85 -10.90
N SER A 386 -53.76 7.27 -10.34
CA SER A 386 -53.16 6.03 -10.86
C SER A 386 -52.76 5.08 -9.73
N GLY A 387 -53.01 3.78 -9.91
CA GLY A 387 -52.61 2.73 -8.97
C GLY A 387 -51.37 1.96 -9.43
N ILE A 388 -50.74 1.25 -8.50
CA ILE A 388 -49.61 0.35 -8.78
C ILE A 388 -49.97 -1.06 -8.33
N VAL A 389 -49.75 -2.07 -9.18
CA VAL A 389 -49.82 -3.49 -8.83
C VAL A 389 -48.41 -4.06 -8.83
N LYS A 390 -47.92 -4.46 -7.66
CA LYS A 390 -46.65 -5.17 -7.51
C LYS A 390 -46.88 -6.67 -7.61
N THR A 391 -46.22 -7.31 -8.58
CA THR A 391 -46.20 -8.76 -8.80
C THR A 391 -44.75 -9.28 -8.90
N GLY A 392 -44.62 -10.60 -9.07
CA GLY A 392 -43.35 -11.30 -9.07
C GLY A 392 -42.72 -11.40 -7.67
N ALA A 393 -41.93 -12.45 -7.44
CA ALA A 393 -41.41 -12.77 -6.11
C ALA A 393 -40.32 -11.80 -5.60
N GLY A 394 -39.72 -10.99 -6.48
CA GLY A 394 -38.69 -10.02 -6.13
C GLY A 394 -39.18 -8.77 -5.38
N THR A 395 -38.30 -7.76 -5.29
CA THR A 395 -38.51 -6.56 -4.46
C THR A 395 -38.70 -5.30 -5.30
N LEU A 396 -39.70 -4.50 -4.95
CA LEU A 396 -39.85 -3.11 -5.39
C LEU A 396 -39.45 -2.19 -4.22
N SER A 397 -38.40 -1.40 -4.39
CA SER A 397 -37.94 -0.42 -3.42
C SER A 397 -38.26 0.99 -3.92
N LEU A 398 -39.04 1.74 -3.17
CA LEU A 398 -39.39 3.13 -3.47
C LEU A 398 -38.57 4.09 -2.60
N ALA A 399 -38.23 5.25 -3.14
CA ALA A 399 -37.68 6.37 -2.40
C ALA A 399 -38.08 7.69 -3.07
N GLY A 400 -37.54 8.80 -2.58
CA GLY A 400 -37.88 10.13 -3.09
C GLY A 400 -39.32 10.54 -2.78
N THR A 401 -39.84 11.50 -3.55
CA THR A 401 -41.21 12.01 -3.37
C THR A 401 -42.21 11.08 -4.04
N LEU A 402 -43.15 10.51 -3.27
CA LEU A 402 -44.23 9.66 -3.77
C LEU A 402 -45.57 10.39 -3.67
N ALA A 403 -46.06 10.92 -4.80
CA ALA A 403 -47.21 11.82 -4.84
C ALA A 403 -48.45 11.24 -5.55
N TYR A 404 -48.49 9.93 -5.82
CA TYR A 404 -49.64 9.29 -6.43
C TYR A 404 -50.69 8.86 -5.39
N THR A 405 -51.96 8.84 -5.79
CA THR A 405 -53.10 8.66 -4.86
C THR A 405 -53.84 7.34 -5.03
N GLY A 406 -53.70 6.67 -6.17
CA GLY A 406 -54.33 5.38 -6.40
C GLY A 406 -53.75 4.28 -5.51
N THR A 407 -54.52 3.22 -5.31
CA THR A 407 -54.14 2.09 -4.44
C THR A 407 -52.88 1.40 -4.95
N THR A 408 -51.97 1.09 -4.02
CA THR A 408 -50.84 0.20 -4.24
C THR A 408 -51.22 -1.21 -3.81
N VAL A 409 -51.37 -2.13 -4.75
CA VAL A 409 -51.74 -3.53 -4.50
C VAL A 409 -50.50 -4.41 -4.62
N ILE A 410 -50.23 -5.24 -3.60
CA ILE A 410 -49.10 -6.17 -3.58
C ILE A 410 -49.66 -7.59 -3.73
N ASN A 411 -49.49 -8.18 -4.90
CA ASN A 411 -49.91 -9.56 -5.22
C ASN A 411 -48.73 -10.55 -5.13
N GLY A 412 -47.49 -10.07 -5.17
CA GLY A 412 -46.30 -10.92 -5.13
C GLY A 412 -45.05 -10.17 -4.66
N GLY A 413 -44.17 -10.89 -3.97
CA GLY A 413 -42.86 -10.38 -3.52
C GLY A 413 -42.98 -9.26 -2.49
N THR A 414 -41.95 -8.41 -2.39
CA THR A 414 -41.87 -7.38 -1.35
C THR A 414 -41.96 -5.96 -1.90
N LEU A 415 -42.76 -5.10 -1.27
CA LEU A 415 -42.70 -3.65 -1.40
C LEU A 415 -41.97 -3.07 -0.19
N LEU A 416 -40.94 -2.27 -0.45
CA LEU A 416 -40.32 -1.38 0.52
C LEU A 416 -40.70 0.05 0.14
N PRO A 417 -41.62 0.71 0.85
CA PRO A 417 -42.24 1.97 0.41
C PRO A 417 -41.31 3.18 0.57
N GLY A 418 -40.11 3.02 1.12
CA GLY A 418 -39.23 4.15 1.45
C GLY A 418 -39.76 4.95 2.64
N PRO A 419 -39.35 6.22 2.81
CA PRO A 419 -39.71 6.99 3.99
C PRO A 419 -41.19 7.38 4.03
N ASN A 420 -41.83 7.70 2.91
CA ASN A 420 -43.21 8.21 2.88
C ASN A 420 -44.00 7.79 1.62
N LEU A 421 -45.07 7.04 1.80
CA LEU A 421 -46.13 6.71 0.81
C LEU A 421 -47.51 7.02 1.42
N THR A 422 -47.69 8.25 1.92
CA THR A 422 -48.87 8.63 2.73
C THR A 422 -50.15 8.83 1.91
N ASN A 423 -50.02 9.08 0.61
CA ASN A 423 -51.15 9.44 -0.27
C ASN A 423 -51.86 8.22 -0.88
N SER A 424 -51.24 7.03 -0.81
CA SER A 424 -51.75 5.80 -1.39
C SER A 424 -52.21 4.83 -0.29
N VAL A 425 -53.36 4.19 -0.50
CA VAL A 425 -53.76 3.03 0.28
C VAL A 425 -52.92 1.84 -0.18
N VAL A 426 -52.32 1.09 0.75
CA VAL A 426 -51.53 -0.10 0.45
C VAL A 426 -52.35 -1.35 0.79
N GLN A 427 -52.67 -2.15 -0.23
CA GLN A 427 -53.34 -3.44 -0.08
C GLN A 427 -52.32 -4.58 -0.23
N VAL A 428 -52.24 -5.45 0.77
CA VAL A 428 -51.35 -6.61 0.77
C VAL A 428 -52.17 -7.89 0.65
N ASN A 429 -52.12 -8.51 -0.52
CA ASN A 429 -52.84 -9.75 -0.84
C ASN A 429 -51.99 -10.99 -0.52
N PRO A 430 -52.56 -12.21 -0.54
CA PRO A 430 -51.79 -13.43 -0.38
C PRO A 430 -50.67 -13.52 -1.43
N GLY A 431 -49.46 -13.86 -0.99
CA GLY A 431 -48.24 -13.84 -1.82
C GLY A 431 -47.50 -12.50 -1.83
N GLY A 432 -48.14 -11.41 -1.41
CA GLY A 432 -47.54 -10.08 -1.27
C GLY A 432 -46.97 -9.82 0.13
N SER A 433 -45.92 -9.00 0.19
CA SER A 433 -45.24 -8.59 1.41
C SER A 433 -45.00 -7.08 1.45
N LEU A 434 -45.26 -6.43 2.58
CA LEU A 434 -44.94 -5.02 2.83
C LEU A 434 -43.89 -4.91 3.94
N GLY A 435 -42.80 -4.20 3.71
CA GLY A 435 -41.77 -3.94 4.73
C GLY A 435 -41.61 -2.45 5.06
N GLY A 436 -40.54 -2.12 5.77
CA GLY A 436 -40.12 -0.75 6.06
C GLY A 436 -38.77 -0.39 5.42
N GLY A 437 -38.41 0.88 5.49
CA GLY A 437 -37.12 1.40 5.02
C GLY A 437 -36.91 1.24 3.51
N THR A 438 -35.67 0.95 3.14
CA THR A 438 -35.23 0.74 1.73
C THR A 438 -34.57 -0.62 1.58
N SER A 439 -34.30 -1.07 0.35
CA SER A 439 -33.61 -2.35 0.11
C SER A 439 -32.26 -2.46 0.80
N GLY A 440 -31.50 -1.36 0.91
CA GLY A 440 -30.16 -1.34 1.51
C GLY A 440 -30.14 -1.18 3.04
N THR A 441 -31.15 -0.55 3.64
CA THR A 441 -31.10 -0.16 5.05
C THR A 441 -32.45 -0.36 5.74
N PRO A 442 -32.49 -1.04 6.91
CA PRO A 442 -33.66 -1.04 7.77
C PRO A 442 -34.04 0.36 8.19
N GLY A 443 -35.33 0.65 8.29
CA GLY A 443 -35.77 1.96 8.79
C GLY A 443 -37.27 2.17 8.86
N ALA A 444 -37.64 3.37 9.30
CA ALA A 444 -39.04 3.77 9.41
C ALA A 444 -39.63 4.13 8.05
N SER A 445 -40.85 3.67 7.83
CA SER A 445 -41.70 3.99 6.69
C SER A 445 -43.05 4.50 7.15
N GLN A 446 -43.53 5.58 6.55
CA GLN A 446 -44.90 6.03 6.71
C GLN A 446 -45.70 5.71 5.45
N VAL A 447 -46.86 5.08 5.60
CA VAL A 447 -47.81 4.80 4.52
C VAL A 447 -49.17 5.42 4.85
N GLY A 448 -50.07 5.47 3.87
CA GLY A 448 -51.46 5.86 4.10
C GLY A 448 -52.21 4.83 4.95
N ASP A 449 -53.36 4.38 4.46
CA ASP A 449 -54.03 3.23 5.07
C ASP A 449 -53.43 1.91 4.56
N VAL A 450 -53.35 0.91 5.43
CA VAL A 450 -52.92 -0.45 5.08
C VAL A 450 -54.11 -1.40 5.18
N THR A 451 -54.37 -2.14 4.11
CA THR A 451 -55.33 -3.24 4.09
C THR A 451 -54.59 -4.57 3.95
N LEU A 452 -54.69 -5.43 4.96
CA LEU A 452 -54.12 -6.77 4.96
C LEU A 452 -55.20 -7.79 4.60
N ALA A 453 -55.15 -8.32 3.38
CA ALA A 453 -56.11 -9.27 2.83
C ALA A 453 -55.53 -10.70 2.79
N GLY A 454 -54.74 -11.07 3.80
CA GLY A 454 -54.05 -12.37 3.87
C GLY A 454 -52.58 -12.33 3.45
N GLY A 455 -52.02 -11.13 3.26
CA GLY A 455 -50.61 -10.92 2.94
C GLY A 455 -49.69 -10.94 4.17
N ARG A 456 -48.45 -10.49 3.95
CA ARG A 456 -47.38 -10.49 4.96
C ARG A 456 -46.84 -9.07 5.21
N LEU A 457 -46.59 -8.74 6.47
CA LEU A 457 -45.68 -7.64 6.84
C LEU A 457 -44.30 -8.25 7.08
N ALA A 458 -43.23 -7.72 6.50
CA ALA A 458 -41.88 -8.26 6.66
C ALA A 458 -40.93 -7.20 7.22
N PHE A 459 -40.46 -7.42 8.44
CA PHE A 459 -39.62 -6.45 9.15
C PHE A 459 -38.24 -7.02 9.39
N ARG A 460 -37.21 -6.28 8.95
CA ARG A 460 -35.85 -6.53 9.39
C ARG A 460 -35.68 -6.09 10.84
N VAL A 461 -35.08 -6.92 11.69
CA VAL A 461 -34.91 -6.65 13.12
C VAL A 461 -33.49 -6.90 13.59
N GLY A 462 -33.00 -6.02 14.47
CA GLY A 462 -31.63 -5.96 14.97
C GLY A 462 -31.40 -4.62 15.66
N THR A 463 -30.14 -4.17 15.76
CA THR A 463 -29.79 -2.83 16.29
C THR A 463 -30.50 -1.72 15.51
N TYR A 464 -30.63 -1.91 14.19
CA TYR A 464 -31.51 -1.13 13.34
C TYR A 464 -32.62 -2.05 12.83
N PHE A 465 -33.85 -1.55 12.82
CA PHE A 465 -35.02 -2.33 12.45
C PHE A 465 -35.98 -1.53 11.56
N ASP A 466 -36.79 -2.27 10.80
CA ASP A 466 -37.88 -1.72 10.03
C ASP A 466 -39.07 -1.40 10.94
N GLU A 467 -39.66 -0.23 10.73
CA GLU A 467 -40.89 0.20 11.40
C GLU A 467 -41.86 0.71 10.34
N LEU A 468 -43.13 0.32 10.43
CA LEU A 468 -44.19 0.85 9.57
C LEU A 468 -45.17 1.70 10.38
N THR A 469 -45.48 2.89 9.90
CA THR A 469 -46.53 3.76 10.45
C THR A 469 -47.65 3.92 9.44
N ALA A 470 -48.89 3.65 9.85
CA ALA A 470 -50.09 3.82 9.02
C ALA A 470 -51.18 4.58 9.80
N ALA A 471 -52.08 5.28 9.10
CA ALA A 471 -53.23 5.90 9.77
C ALA A 471 -54.21 4.83 10.24
N THR A 472 -54.75 4.06 9.29
CA THR A 472 -55.58 2.88 9.57
C THR A 472 -54.87 1.60 9.14
N VAL A 473 -54.89 0.59 10.00
CA VAL A 473 -54.54 -0.79 9.64
C VAL A 473 -55.81 -1.62 9.67
N ASN A 474 -56.26 -2.08 8.51
CA ASN A 474 -57.45 -2.92 8.36
C ASN A 474 -57.02 -4.37 8.06
N VAL A 475 -57.21 -5.27 9.03
CA VAL A 475 -56.90 -6.69 8.87
C VAL A 475 -58.15 -7.42 8.39
N GLN A 476 -58.33 -7.54 7.08
CA GLN A 476 -59.52 -8.17 6.48
C GLN A 476 -59.45 -9.70 6.56
N SER A 477 -58.25 -10.27 6.52
CA SER A 477 -58.01 -11.70 6.62
C SER A 477 -56.74 -11.97 7.41
N ALA A 478 -56.65 -13.16 8.02
CA ALA A 478 -55.50 -13.56 8.83
C ALA A 478 -54.19 -13.34 8.05
N SER A 479 -53.31 -12.53 8.61
CA SER A 479 -52.09 -12.05 7.97
C SER A 479 -50.89 -12.29 8.89
N THR A 480 -49.69 -12.34 8.30
CA THR A 480 -48.47 -12.71 9.03
C THR A 480 -47.53 -11.52 9.18
N VAL A 481 -46.80 -11.49 10.28
CA VAL A 481 -45.69 -10.56 10.53
C VAL A 481 -44.41 -11.38 10.52
N ALA A 482 -43.69 -11.36 9.39
CA ALA A 482 -42.41 -12.01 9.24
C ALA A 482 -41.29 -11.19 9.85
N VAL A 483 -40.46 -11.88 10.61
CA VAL A 483 -39.30 -11.33 11.31
C VAL A 483 -38.05 -11.75 10.57
N LEU A 484 -37.27 -10.79 10.09
CA LEU A 484 -36.04 -11.03 9.35
C LEU A 484 -34.85 -10.53 10.18
N PRO A 485 -34.16 -11.38 10.95
CA PRO A 485 -32.99 -10.95 11.69
C PRO A 485 -31.93 -10.34 10.77
N THR A 486 -31.31 -9.24 11.20
CA THR A 486 -30.10 -8.65 10.59
C THR A 486 -28.86 -8.84 11.44
N GLN A 487 -29.03 -9.45 12.61
CA GLN A 487 -28.04 -9.83 13.61
C GLN A 487 -28.63 -10.92 14.52
N ALA A 488 -27.84 -11.45 15.46
CA ALA A 488 -28.39 -12.30 16.52
C ALA A 488 -29.43 -11.54 17.35
N LEU A 489 -30.57 -12.18 17.55
CA LEU A 489 -31.62 -11.71 18.46
C LEU A 489 -31.47 -12.37 19.83
N ASN A 490 -31.69 -11.59 20.89
CA ASN A 490 -31.63 -12.06 22.27
C ASN A 490 -33.03 -12.21 22.85
N ILE A 491 -33.17 -13.11 23.82
CA ILE A 491 -34.41 -13.24 24.58
C ILE A 491 -34.70 -11.90 25.27
N ASN A 492 -35.95 -11.45 25.19
CA ASN A 492 -36.46 -10.15 25.63
C ASN A 492 -36.14 -8.95 24.73
N ASP A 493 -35.48 -9.13 23.58
CA ASP A 493 -35.42 -8.08 22.58
C ASP A 493 -36.85 -7.68 22.16
N GLU A 494 -37.11 -6.38 22.09
CA GLU A 494 -38.40 -5.79 21.76
C GLU A 494 -38.24 -4.79 20.61
N PHE A 495 -39.05 -4.94 19.55
CA PHE A 495 -39.03 -4.08 18.37
C PHE A 495 -40.42 -3.53 18.07
N THR A 496 -40.58 -2.21 17.98
CA THR A 496 -41.83 -1.61 17.49
C THR A 496 -41.90 -1.75 15.98
N VAL A 497 -42.69 -2.70 15.49
CA VAL A 497 -42.76 -3.02 14.06
C VAL A 497 -43.90 -2.29 13.34
N LEU A 498 -45.00 -1.99 14.05
CA LEU A 498 -46.14 -1.28 13.48
C LEU A 498 -46.66 -0.21 14.43
N LYS A 499 -46.87 1.00 13.93
CA LYS A 499 -47.58 2.10 14.59
C LYS A 499 -48.86 2.39 13.82
N TYR A 500 -49.94 2.66 14.53
CA TYR A 500 -51.25 2.94 13.93
C TYR A 500 -51.99 4.06 14.65
N THR A 501 -52.98 4.66 14.00
CA THR A 501 -54.00 5.49 14.71
C THR A 501 -55.26 4.67 14.97
N SER A 502 -55.68 3.85 14.01
CA SER A 502 -56.84 2.95 14.12
C SER A 502 -56.50 1.55 13.63
N LEU A 503 -56.93 0.53 14.37
CA LEU A 503 -56.79 -0.88 14.03
C LEU A 503 -58.18 -1.50 13.89
N THR A 504 -58.51 -2.00 12.70
CA THR A 504 -59.88 -2.41 12.31
C THR A 504 -59.91 -3.80 11.66
N GLY A 505 -61.11 -4.28 11.31
CA GLY A 505 -61.32 -5.64 10.79
C GLY A 505 -61.14 -6.69 11.90
N LEU A 506 -60.35 -7.72 11.63
CA LEU A 506 -59.90 -8.70 12.65
C LEU A 506 -58.92 -8.08 13.67
N GLY A 507 -58.39 -6.88 13.39
CA GLY A 507 -57.45 -6.17 14.23
C GLY A 507 -56.21 -7.00 14.61
N PHE A 508 -55.74 -6.85 15.85
CA PHE A 508 -54.57 -7.57 16.35
C PHE A 508 -54.75 -9.11 16.33
N ALA A 509 -55.97 -9.59 16.57
CA ALA A 509 -56.26 -11.04 16.56
C ALA A 509 -56.11 -11.68 15.17
N GLY A 510 -56.10 -10.88 14.11
CA GLY A 510 -55.82 -11.33 12.75
C GLY A 510 -54.33 -11.37 12.39
N LEU A 511 -53.41 -11.05 13.31
CA LEU A 511 -51.97 -11.03 13.09
C LEU A 511 -51.26 -12.16 13.84
N SER A 512 -50.28 -12.77 13.18
CA SER A 512 -49.42 -13.80 13.79
C SER A 512 -47.96 -13.59 13.40
N ALA A 513 -47.04 -13.80 14.33
CA ALA A 513 -45.61 -13.76 14.02
C ALA A 513 -45.20 -15.01 13.23
N VAL A 514 -44.34 -14.83 12.23
CA VAL A 514 -43.66 -15.91 11.52
C VAL A 514 -42.17 -15.63 11.57
N LEU A 515 -41.39 -16.58 12.07
CA LEU A 515 -39.93 -16.48 12.07
C LEU A 515 -39.40 -17.47 11.04
N PRO A 516 -38.80 -17.00 9.92
CA PRO A 516 -38.17 -17.87 8.94
C PRO A 516 -36.99 -18.66 9.50
N ASN A 517 -36.31 -18.10 10.51
CA ASN A 517 -35.35 -18.84 11.31
C ASN A 517 -36.09 -19.52 12.48
N PRO A 518 -36.21 -20.86 12.49
CA PRO A 518 -36.94 -21.60 13.51
C PRO A 518 -36.22 -21.67 14.87
N HIS A 519 -34.99 -21.18 14.98
CA HIS A 519 -34.22 -21.15 16.23
C HIS A 519 -34.58 -19.98 17.14
N TYR A 520 -35.41 -19.06 16.64
CA TYR A 520 -36.01 -18.00 17.44
C TYR A 520 -37.48 -18.29 17.68
N ALA A 521 -37.95 -17.99 18.89
CA ALA A 521 -39.35 -17.85 19.22
C ALA A 521 -39.64 -16.38 19.49
N ALA A 522 -40.74 -15.86 18.95
CA ALA A 522 -41.20 -14.51 19.25
C ALA A 522 -42.72 -14.44 19.23
N THR A 523 -43.26 -13.47 19.96
CA THR A 523 -44.69 -13.16 20.01
C THR A 523 -44.93 -11.72 19.62
N LEU A 524 -46.10 -11.43 19.05
CA LEU A 524 -46.54 -10.05 18.90
C LEU A 524 -47.18 -9.57 20.20
N VAL A 525 -46.93 -8.32 20.56
CA VAL A 525 -47.51 -7.64 21.72
C VAL A 525 -48.28 -6.43 21.23
N ASN A 526 -49.55 -6.32 21.63
CA ASN A 526 -50.38 -5.17 21.33
C ASN A 526 -50.27 -4.11 22.45
N ASP A 527 -49.47 -3.07 22.22
CA ASP A 527 -49.38 -1.91 23.10
C ASP A 527 -50.40 -0.85 22.66
N ALA A 528 -51.67 -1.13 22.97
CA ALA A 528 -52.80 -0.30 22.56
C ALA A 528 -52.77 1.11 23.18
N ALA A 529 -52.11 1.30 24.33
CA ALA A 529 -51.99 2.60 24.98
C ALA A 529 -51.10 3.56 24.17
N ASN A 530 -50.06 3.03 23.53
CA ASN A 530 -49.17 3.80 22.66
C ASN A 530 -49.49 3.65 21.17
N SER A 531 -50.56 2.90 20.83
CA SER A 531 -50.97 2.55 19.46
C SER A 531 -49.86 1.86 18.65
N GLN A 532 -49.23 0.85 19.25
CA GLN A 532 -48.11 0.11 18.67
C GLN A 532 -48.35 -1.40 18.71
N ILE A 533 -47.84 -2.10 17.70
CA ILE A 533 -47.61 -3.54 17.74
C ILE A 533 -46.10 -3.76 17.81
N LYS A 534 -45.69 -4.52 18.81
CA LYS A 534 -44.29 -4.85 19.04
C LYS A 534 -44.05 -6.33 18.76
N LEU A 535 -42.85 -6.65 18.29
CA LEU A 535 -42.32 -7.99 18.28
C LEU A 535 -41.49 -8.17 19.55
N GLN A 536 -41.77 -9.21 20.33
CA GLN A 536 -41.00 -9.59 21.50
C GLN A 536 -40.39 -10.97 21.29
N VAL A 537 -39.07 -11.07 21.37
CA VAL A 537 -38.33 -12.35 21.28
C VAL A 537 -38.46 -13.08 22.61
N THR A 538 -38.99 -14.30 22.58
CA THR A 538 -39.31 -15.11 23.77
C THR A 538 -38.41 -16.32 23.93
N GLY A 539 -37.67 -16.69 22.88
CA GLY A 539 -36.73 -17.80 22.91
C GLY A 539 -35.68 -17.68 21.81
N ALA A 540 -34.49 -18.21 22.08
CA ALA A 540 -33.40 -18.36 21.13
C ALA A 540 -32.66 -19.65 21.48
N ASP A 541 -32.24 -20.40 20.46
CA ASP A 541 -31.41 -21.59 20.61
C ASP A 541 -30.16 -21.47 19.75
N SER A 542 -29.08 -22.13 20.18
CA SER A 542 -27.83 -22.22 19.43
C SER A 542 -27.72 -23.58 18.73
N LEU A 543 -26.80 -23.68 17.79
CA LEU A 543 -26.57 -24.89 17.02
C LEU A 543 -25.23 -25.52 17.36
N ILE A 544 -25.19 -26.85 17.35
CA ILE A 544 -23.96 -27.63 17.46
C ILE A 544 -23.75 -28.39 16.16
N TRP A 545 -22.54 -28.31 15.60
CA TRP A 545 -22.17 -29.03 14.39
C TRP A 545 -22.22 -30.55 14.59
N THR A 546 -22.83 -31.26 13.65
CA THR A 546 -22.85 -32.73 13.62
C THR A 546 -22.20 -33.30 12.36
N GLY A 547 -22.21 -32.55 11.25
CA GLY A 547 -21.71 -32.99 9.94
C GLY A 547 -22.34 -34.26 9.39
N THR A 548 -23.49 -34.70 9.93
CA THR A 548 -24.13 -35.97 9.60
C THR A 548 -24.75 -36.00 8.19
N GLY A 549 -25.08 -34.84 7.64
CA GLY A 549 -25.53 -34.66 6.26
C GLY A 549 -24.39 -34.35 5.26
N GLY A 550 -23.13 -34.47 5.68
CA GLY A 550 -21.93 -34.18 4.88
C GLY A 550 -21.08 -33.03 5.44
N SER A 551 -20.09 -32.58 4.67
CA SER A 551 -19.15 -31.53 5.11
C SER A 551 -19.65 -30.10 4.88
N THR A 552 -20.75 -29.91 4.15
CA THR A 552 -21.14 -28.57 3.68
C THR A 552 -21.84 -27.74 4.75
N TRP A 553 -21.33 -26.54 5.04
CA TRP A 553 -22.03 -25.51 5.81
C TRP A 553 -22.69 -24.52 4.87
N ASN A 554 -24.02 -24.56 4.81
CA ASN A 554 -24.84 -23.72 3.91
C ASN A 554 -26.11 -23.21 4.61
N VAL A 555 -26.67 -22.12 4.07
CA VAL A 555 -27.87 -21.48 4.60
C VAL A 555 -29.12 -22.25 4.16
N ASN A 556 -29.98 -22.60 5.11
CA ASN A 556 -31.32 -23.18 4.95
C ASN A 556 -31.39 -24.39 4.00
N SER A 557 -30.31 -25.17 3.88
CA SER A 557 -30.25 -26.29 2.93
C SER A 557 -30.00 -27.62 3.62
N THR A 558 -28.79 -27.86 4.12
CA THR A 558 -28.38 -29.17 4.68
C THR A 558 -28.56 -29.23 6.19
N SER A 559 -29.08 -30.36 6.68
CA SER A 559 -29.30 -30.60 8.11
C SER A 559 -28.02 -31.11 8.79
N ASN A 560 -26.97 -30.29 8.84
CA ASN A 560 -25.68 -30.62 9.45
C ASN A 560 -25.55 -30.23 10.92
N TRP A 561 -26.61 -29.69 11.52
CA TRP A 561 -26.61 -29.11 12.86
C TRP A 561 -27.59 -29.84 13.78
N LYS A 562 -27.46 -29.62 15.09
CA LYS A 562 -28.49 -29.96 16.09
C LYS A 562 -28.69 -28.76 17.01
N LEU A 563 -29.87 -28.63 17.59
CA LEU A 563 -30.16 -27.63 18.62
C LEU A 563 -29.36 -27.90 19.90
N ALA A 564 -28.87 -26.85 20.57
CA ALA A 564 -28.06 -26.96 21.79
C ALA A 564 -28.88 -27.23 23.05
N SER A 565 -30.11 -26.70 23.14
CA SER A 565 -30.99 -26.85 24.33
C SER A 565 -31.34 -28.30 24.69
N GLY A 566 -31.21 -29.24 23.75
CA GLY A 566 -31.17 -30.68 23.97
C GLY A 566 -32.38 -31.31 24.68
N LEU A 567 -33.08 -32.20 23.97
CA LEU A 567 -33.10 -33.60 24.42
C LEU A 567 -32.01 -34.34 23.62
N PRO A 568 -31.38 -35.40 24.17
CA PRO A 568 -30.07 -35.88 23.72
C PRO A 568 -30.05 -36.30 22.23
N GLY A 569 -29.28 -35.57 21.42
CA GLY A 569 -28.67 -36.07 20.19
C GLY A 569 -29.53 -36.37 18.94
N THR A 570 -30.74 -35.82 18.76
CA THR A 570 -31.60 -36.30 17.65
C THR A 570 -32.43 -35.31 16.82
N VAL A 571 -32.57 -34.02 17.15
CA VAL A 571 -33.28 -33.09 16.23
C VAL A 571 -32.28 -32.44 15.27
N ALA A 572 -32.12 -33.05 14.11
CA ALA A 572 -31.34 -32.48 13.01
C ALA A 572 -31.91 -31.11 12.62
N SER A 573 -31.05 -30.12 12.50
CA SER A 573 -31.38 -28.75 12.08
C SER A 573 -30.46 -28.27 10.97
N LYS A 574 -30.92 -27.22 10.28
CA LYS A 574 -30.18 -26.48 9.26
C LYS A 574 -29.58 -25.23 9.88
N PHE A 575 -28.61 -24.62 9.23
CA PHE A 575 -28.11 -23.30 9.61
C PHE A 575 -28.89 -22.20 8.89
N TYR A 576 -29.18 -21.11 9.59
CA TYR A 576 -29.68 -19.86 9.06
C TYR A 576 -28.70 -18.75 9.39
N ASP A 577 -28.64 -17.71 8.55
CA ASP A 577 -27.85 -16.54 8.89
C ASP A 577 -28.28 -15.97 10.25
N PHE A 578 -27.28 -15.50 10.99
CA PHE A 578 -27.33 -14.99 12.36
C PHE A 578 -27.56 -16.03 13.46
N ASP A 579 -27.50 -17.33 13.14
CA ASP A 579 -27.41 -18.36 14.17
C ASP A 579 -26.09 -18.25 14.95
N VAL A 580 -26.18 -18.57 16.24
CA VAL A 580 -25.03 -18.84 17.11
C VAL A 580 -24.69 -20.31 16.97
N VAL A 581 -23.44 -20.62 16.60
CA VAL A 581 -23.02 -21.99 16.31
C VAL A 581 -21.81 -22.44 17.12
N ALA A 582 -21.73 -23.73 17.42
CA ALA A 582 -20.67 -24.36 18.17
C ALA A 582 -20.12 -25.61 17.45
N PHE A 583 -18.81 -25.80 17.57
CA PHE A 583 -18.06 -26.96 17.10
C PHE A 583 -17.34 -27.59 18.29
N ASP A 584 -17.80 -28.76 18.70
CA ASP A 584 -17.29 -29.52 19.84
C ASP A 584 -16.84 -30.93 19.40
N ASP A 585 -16.53 -31.81 20.35
CA ASP A 585 -16.17 -33.21 20.08
C ASP A 585 -17.37 -34.14 19.83
N SER A 586 -18.60 -33.61 19.76
CA SER A 586 -19.78 -34.43 19.46
C SER A 586 -19.88 -34.82 17.98
N SER A 587 -19.09 -34.19 17.13
CA SER A 587 -18.89 -34.54 15.73
C SER A 587 -17.44 -34.97 15.49
N SER A 588 -17.24 -35.96 14.64
CA SER A 588 -15.91 -36.30 14.08
C SER A 588 -15.69 -35.69 12.69
N ALA A 589 -16.69 -34.98 12.15
CA ALA A 589 -16.63 -34.34 10.84
C ALA A 589 -15.91 -32.99 10.94
N GLY A 590 -14.58 -33.05 11.07
CA GLY A 590 -13.72 -31.87 11.21
C GLY A 590 -13.57 -31.02 9.94
N ASN A 591 -13.79 -31.61 8.76
CA ASN A 591 -13.71 -30.87 7.50
C ASN A 591 -15.04 -30.19 7.18
N VAL A 592 -15.07 -28.86 7.21
CA VAL A 592 -16.27 -28.06 6.96
C VAL A 592 -16.05 -27.23 5.71
N THR A 593 -16.91 -27.43 4.71
CA THR A 593 -16.90 -26.68 3.44
C THR A 593 -18.02 -25.65 3.46
N ILE A 594 -17.66 -24.37 3.64
CA ILE A 594 -18.61 -23.27 3.55
C ILE A 594 -19.07 -23.14 2.09
N ALA A 595 -20.39 -23.13 1.85
CA ALA A 595 -20.94 -22.88 0.52
C ALA A 595 -21.38 -21.42 0.39
N GLY A 596 -20.71 -20.67 -0.50
CA GLY A 596 -21.01 -19.26 -0.73
C GLY A 596 -20.61 -18.38 0.46
N THR A 597 -21.44 -17.37 0.76
CA THR A 597 -21.24 -16.49 1.91
C THR A 597 -22.25 -16.84 2.99
N ILE A 598 -21.79 -17.04 4.22
CA ILE A 598 -22.62 -17.31 5.40
C ILE A 598 -22.38 -16.22 6.46
N LYS A 599 -23.38 -15.95 7.30
CA LYS A 599 -23.29 -14.91 8.34
C LYS A 599 -23.69 -15.44 9.72
N PRO A 600 -22.94 -16.37 10.33
CA PRO A 600 -23.19 -16.74 11.72
C PRO A 600 -23.05 -15.51 12.61
N ALA A 601 -23.82 -15.43 13.70
CA ALA A 601 -23.63 -14.36 14.67
C ALA A 601 -22.39 -14.62 15.55
N GLU A 602 -22.17 -15.89 15.87
CA GLU A 602 -21.05 -16.35 16.67
C GLU A 602 -20.66 -17.76 16.23
N VAL A 603 -19.36 -18.03 16.23
CA VAL A 603 -18.76 -19.33 16.00
C VAL A 603 -17.86 -19.68 17.17
N THR A 604 -18.32 -20.61 18.01
CA THR A 604 -17.52 -21.17 19.10
C THR A 604 -16.91 -22.50 18.67
N VAL A 605 -15.60 -22.66 18.82
CA VAL A 605 -14.88 -23.91 18.57
C VAL A 605 -14.22 -24.31 19.88
N SER A 606 -14.75 -25.33 20.55
CA SER A 606 -14.33 -25.76 21.90
C SER A 606 -13.88 -27.22 21.95
N ALA A 607 -13.63 -27.83 20.80
CA ALA A 607 -13.21 -29.22 20.70
C ALA A 607 -11.83 -29.47 21.33
N GLU A 608 -11.70 -30.59 22.04
CA GLU A 608 -10.45 -31.05 22.63
C GLU A 608 -9.71 -32.03 21.70
N ASN A 609 -10.45 -32.80 20.89
CA ASN A 609 -9.90 -33.89 20.09
C ASN A 609 -10.09 -33.71 18.58
N THR A 610 -11.20 -33.11 18.17
CA THR A 610 -11.55 -32.97 16.74
C THR A 610 -10.99 -31.67 16.18
N ASN A 611 -10.03 -31.78 15.27
CA ASN A 611 -9.55 -30.64 14.50
C ASN A 611 -10.59 -30.20 13.49
N TYR A 612 -10.87 -28.90 13.43
CA TYR A 612 -11.80 -28.30 12.47
C TYR A 612 -11.07 -27.51 11.39
N THR A 613 -11.46 -27.66 10.13
CA THR A 613 -10.97 -26.86 9.01
C THR A 613 -12.14 -26.23 8.28
N PHE A 614 -12.19 -24.90 8.22
CA PHE A 614 -13.24 -24.17 7.50
C PHE A 614 -12.69 -23.71 6.14
N SER A 615 -13.20 -24.30 5.06
CA SER A 615 -12.70 -24.08 3.70
C SER A 615 -13.83 -23.78 2.72
N GLY A 616 -13.50 -23.35 1.50
CA GLY A 616 -14.49 -23.03 0.47
C GLY A 616 -14.87 -21.55 0.49
N GLY A 617 -16.12 -21.27 0.82
CA GLY A 617 -16.70 -19.92 0.87
C GLY A 617 -16.26 -19.08 2.07
N THR A 618 -16.98 -17.99 2.33
CA THR A 618 -16.58 -16.95 3.29
C THR A 618 -17.53 -16.82 4.47
N ILE A 619 -17.00 -16.72 5.69
CA ILE A 619 -17.73 -16.19 6.84
C ILE A 619 -17.75 -14.65 6.73
N ALA A 620 -18.93 -14.05 6.84
CA ALA A 620 -19.15 -12.61 6.70
C ALA A 620 -20.07 -12.05 7.80
N GLY A 621 -20.32 -10.74 7.76
CA GLY A 621 -21.15 -10.06 8.76
C GLY A 621 -20.43 -9.86 10.08
N ASP A 622 -21.18 -9.71 11.18
CA ASP A 622 -20.62 -9.38 12.49
C ASP A 622 -20.17 -10.62 13.30
N ALA A 623 -19.93 -11.75 12.64
CA ALA A 623 -19.57 -13.02 13.27
C ALA A 623 -18.40 -12.84 14.26
N ALA A 624 -18.61 -13.21 15.52
CA ALA A 624 -17.54 -13.40 16.49
C ALA A 624 -16.99 -14.83 16.42
N ILE A 625 -15.68 -15.01 16.57
CA ILE A 625 -15.04 -16.33 16.64
C ILE A 625 -14.39 -16.52 18.00
N PHE A 626 -14.82 -17.55 18.73
CA PHE A 626 -14.23 -17.97 19.99
C PHE A 626 -13.60 -19.33 19.82
N LYS A 627 -12.29 -19.44 20.06
CA LYS A 627 -11.55 -20.70 20.04
C LYS A 627 -11.07 -21.05 21.44
N SER A 628 -11.44 -22.24 21.90
CA SER A 628 -10.99 -22.88 23.14
C SER A 628 -10.76 -24.38 22.89
N GLY A 629 -10.36 -25.13 23.91
CA GLY A 629 -9.99 -26.55 23.79
C GLY A 629 -8.68 -26.79 23.03
N ALA A 630 -8.10 -27.98 23.20
CA ALA A 630 -6.77 -28.31 22.70
C ALA A 630 -6.70 -28.52 21.17
N ALA A 631 -7.83 -28.82 20.50
CA ALA A 631 -7.83 -29.12 19.07
C ALA A 631 -7.47 -27.91 18.20
N THR A 632 -7.15 -28.16 16.94
CA THR A 632 -6.77 -27.14 15.95
C THR A 632 -8.00 -26.63 15.20
N LEU A 633 -8.07 -25.31 14.98
CA LEU A 633 -8.97 -24.67 14.01
C LEU A 633 -8.14 -24.12 12.83
N SER A 634 -8.39 -24.60 11.62
CA SER A 634 -7.74 -24.10 10.40
C SER A 634 -8.68 -23.23 9.58
N LEU A 635 -8.22 -22.01 9.24
CA LEU A 635 -8.90 -20.99 8.43
C LEU A 635 -8.02 -20.64 7.20
N PRO A 636 -7.85 -21.55 6.23
CA PRO A 636 -6.92 -21.36 5.12
C PRO A 636 -7.34 -20.28 4.11
N GLY A 637 -8.64 -19.96 4.02
CA GLY A 637 -9.19 -19.00 3.06
C GLY A 637 -9.45 -17.60 3.64
N PRO A 638 -9.78 -16.62 2.78
CA PRO A 638 -10.15 -15.29 3.23
C PRO A 638 -11.58 -15.25 3.79
N HIS A 639 -11.78 -14.43 4.82
CA HIS A 639 -13.09 -14.15 5.40
C HIS A 639 -13.33 -12.64 5.51
N SER A 640 -14.59 -12.21 5.60
CA SER A 640 -14.98 -10.80 5.60
C SER A 640 -15.84 -10.42 6.81
N PHE A 641 -15.79 -11.22 7.87
CA PHE A 641 -16.49 -10.88 9.11
C PHE A 641 -15.75 -9.79 9.88
N THR A 642 -16.50 -9.00 10.63
CA THR A 642 -16.03 -7.81 11.37
C THR A 642 -15.98 -8.00 12.87
N GLY A 643 -16.56 -9.09 13.38
CA GLY A 643 -16.64 -9.39 14.80
C GLY A 643 -15.30 -9.71 15.47
N LEU A 644 -15.39 -9.96 16.76
CA LEU A 644 -14.25 -10.26 17.64
C LEU A 644 -13.64 -11.63 17.28
N VAL A 645 -12.34 -11.78 17.50
CA VAL A 645 -11.65 -13.08 17.44
C VAL A 645 -10.90 -13.26 18.74
N ASP A 646 -11.26 -14.30 19.48
CA ASP A 646 -10.66 -14.65 20.76
C ASP A 646 -10.18 -16.10 20.73
N ILE A 647 -8.86 -16.28 20.87
CA ILE A 647 -8.18 -17.56 20.86
C ILE A 647 -7.69 -17.84 22.28
N SER A 648 -8.54 -18.43 23.09
CA SER A 648 -8.28 -18.73 24.50
C SER A 648 -7.52 -20.05 24.73
N GLY A 649 -7.42 -20.92 23.72
CA GLY A 649 -6.68 -22.18 23.82
C GLY A 649 -6.56 -22.95 22.49
N GLY A 650 -5.63 -23.92 22.46
CA GLY A 650 -5.34 -24.75 21.29
C GLY A 650 -4.63 -23.98 20.19
N ARG A 651 -4.76 -24.46 18.94
CA ARG A 651 -4.05 -23.93 17.77
C ARG A 651 -5.03 -23.35 16.74
N VAL A 652 -4.73 -22.18 16.18
CA VAL A 652 -5.43 -21.60 15.03
C VAL A 652 -4.45 -21.45 13.88
N ILE A 653 -4.74 -22.04 12.72
CA ILE A 653 -3.90 -21.96 11.53
C ILE A 653 -4.53 -20.99 10.53
N ILE A 654 -3.77 -20.02 10.03
CA ILE A 654 -4.22 -19.06 9.02
C ILE A 654 -3.36 -19.11 7.75
N GLY A 655 -3.99 -18.84 6.60
CA GLY A 655 -3.36 -18.89 5.28
C GLY A 655 -3.50 -17.60 4.46
N THR A 656 -4.22 -16.59 4.95
CA THR A 656 -4.37 -15.30 4.26
C THR A 656 -4.40 -14.13 5.23
N PRO A 657 -4.15 -12.88 4.78
CA PRO A 657 -4.26 -11.69 5.62
C PRO A 657 -5.63 -11.47 6.29
N THR A 658 -6.71 -12.00 5.70
CA THR A 658 -8.09 -11.85 6.20
C THR A 658 -8.70 -13.18 6.65
N SER A 659 -7.88 -14.19 6.94
CA SER A 659 -8.35 -15.46 7.53
C SER A 659 -9.07 -15.24 8.88
N LEU A 660 -8.71 -14.19 9.62
CA LEU A 660 -9.37 -13.77 10.87
C LEU A 660 -10.38 -12.62 10.64
N GLY A 661 -10.90 -12.51 9.42
CA GLY A 661 -11.86 -11.47 9.02
C GLY A 661 -11.21 -10.13 8.70
N THR A 662 -12.07 -9.14 8.45
CA THR A 662 -11.69 -7.74 8.12
C THR A 662 -11.96 -6.77 9.28
N GLY A 663 -12.37 -7.28 10.45
CA GLY A 663 -12.61 -6.46 11.63
C GLY A 663 -11.38 -5.69 12.10
N THR A 664 -11.60 -4.48 12.62
CA THR A 664 -10.55 -3.58 13.12
C THR A 664 -10.22 -3.78 14.60
N THR A 665 -11.02 -4.57 15.32
CA THR A 665 -10.74 -4.96 16.70
C THR A 665 -9.48 -5.82 16.76
N SER A 666 -8.78 -5.81 17.89
CA SER A 666 -7.61 -6.67 18.07
C SER A 666 -8.02 -8.14 18.17
N VAL A 667 -7.18 -9.05 17.68
CA VAL A 667 -7.32 -10.50 17.98
C VAL A 667 -6.79 -10.72 19.39
N THR A 668 -7.56 -11.38 20.26
CA THR A 668 -7.02 -11.85 21.54
C THR A 668 -6.41 -13.23 21.34
N VAL A 669 -5.18 -13.42 21.80
CA VAL A 669 -4.49 -14.72 21.85
C VAL A 669 -4.11 -14.94 23.31
N GLY A 670 -4.88 -15.80 23.96
CA GLY A 670 -4.80 -16.10 25.38
C GLY A 670 -3.68 -17.06 25.75
N PHE A 671 -3.60 -17.36 27.04
CA PHE A 671 -2.58 -18.24 27.62
C PHE A 671 -2.59 -19.65 27.00
N GLY A 672 -1.43 -20.10 26.51
CA GLY A 672 -1.26 -21.43 25.93
C GLY A 672 -1.88 -21.60 24.55
N ALA A 673 -2.46 -20.55 23.96
CA ALA A 673 -2.95 -20.56 22.59
C ALA A 673 -1.81 -20.37 21.58
N THR A 674 -1.94 -21.00 20.42
CA THR A 674 -1.02 -20.86 19.28
C THR A 674 -1.76 -20.28 18.08
N LEU A 675 -1.23 -19.20 17.52
CA LEU A 675 -1.60 -18.70 16.19
C LEU A 675 -0.48 -19.09 15.21
N GLU A 676 -0.81 -19.92 14.24
CA GLU A 676 0.13 -20.43 13.24
C GLU A 676 -0.13 -19.79 11.88
N THR A 677 0.95 -19.40 11.19
CA THR A 677 0.92 -18.97 9.79
C THR A 677 1.66 -19.98 8.91
N THR A 678 1.02 -20.42 7.83
CA THR A 678 1.60 -21.40 6.88
C THR A 678 2.05 -20.77 5.56
N THR A 679 1.82 -19.47 5.40
CA THR A 679 2.17 -18.67 4.22
C THR A 679 2.67 -17.31 4.69
N SER A 680 3.43 -16.60 3.85
CA SER A 680 3.80 -15.22 4.15
C SER A 680 2.56 -14.31 4.19
N ILE A 681 2.31 -13.71 5.36
CA ILE A 681 1.14 -12.87 5.62
C ILE A 681 1.63 -11.49 6.05
N THR A 682 1.04 -10.44 5.48
CA THR A 682 1.17 -9.07 6.01
C THR A 682 -0.18 -8.62 6.53
N THR A 683 -0.24 -8.19 7.78
CA THR A 683 -1.47 -7.75 8.43
C THR A 683 -1.32 -6.39 9.10
N SER A 684 -2.42 -5.64 9.09
CA SER A 684 -2.59 -4.40 9.85
C SER A 684 -3.57 -4.58 11.01
N ARG A 685 -3.84 -5.82 11.43
CA ARG A 685 -4.66 -6.12 12.61
C ARG A 685 -3.80 -6.04 13.87
N GLY A 686 -4.35 -5.48 14.95
CA GLY A 686 -3.72 -5.51 16.27
C GLY A 686 -3.92 -6.87 16.95
N TYR A 687 -3.04 -7.21 17.87
CA TYR A 687 -3.14 -8.43 18.69
C TYR A 687 -3.07 -8.08 20.17
N GLN A 688 -3.74 -8.86 21.01
CA GLN A 688 -3.63 -8.79 22.47
C GLN A 688 -3.17 -10.13 23.00
N VAL A 689 -2.05 -10.13 23.72
CA VAL A 689 -1.51 -11.26 24.46
C VAL A 689 -1.87 -11.07 25.93
N THR A 690 -2.92 -11.75 26.38
CA THR A 690 -3.49 -11.57 27.72
C THR A 690 -2.91 -12.59 28.70
N GLY A 691 -2.37 -12.13 29.83
CA GLY A 691 -2.03 -12.93 31.03
C GLY A 691 -1.35 -14.27 30.80
N GLY A 692 -0.01 -14.31 30.71
CA GLY A 692 0.80 -15.52 30.50
C GLY A 692 1.47 -15.56 29.12
N SER A 693 1.81 -16.73 28.58
CA SER A 693 2.47 -16.91 27.27
C SER A 693 1.49 -17.30 26.16
N ALA A 694 1.56 -16.62 25.01
CA ALA A 694 0.87 -16.98 23.77
C ALA A 694 1.89 -17.21 22.65
N THR A 695 1.63 -18.16 21.75
CA THR A 695 2.61 -18.56 20.72
C THR A 695 2.19 -18.06 19.34
N PHE A 696 3.10 -17.38 18.64
CA PHE A 696 3.04 -17.18 17.20
C PHE A 696 4.01 -18.15 16.52
N ASP A 697 3.46 -19.14 15.84
CA ASP A 697 4.19 -20.16 15.10
C ASP A 697 4.26 -19.75 13.62
N VAL A 698 5.45 -19.54 13.10
CA VAL A 698 5.65 -19.10 11.72
C VAL A 698 6.37 -20.21 10.96
N ALA A 699 5.68 -20.82 10.00
CA ALA A 699 6.23 -21.90 9.20
C ALA A 699 7.55 -21.50 8.52
N ALA A 700 8.46 -22.46 8.37
CA ALA A 700 9.74 -22.26 7.70
C ALA A 700 9.57 -21.59 6.32
N ASP A 701 10.54 -20.76 5.95
CA ASP A 701 10.58 -19.99 4.69
C ASP A 701 9.40 -19.01 4.47
N THR A 702 8.61 -18.73 5.52
CA THR A 702 7.53 -17.73 5.46
C THR A 702 7.78 -16.55 6.39
N THR A 703 7.08 -15.44 6.16
CA THR A 703 7.17 -14.24 6.99
C THR A 703 5.79 -13.80 7.45
N PHE A 704 5.59 -13.72 8.77
CA PHE A 704 4.42 -13.09 9.37
C PHE A 704 4.75 -11.64 9.74
N SER A 705 4.18 -10.68 9.01
CA SER A 705 4.54 -9.27 9.08
C SER A 705 3.43 -8.43 9.70
N HIS A 706 3.79 -7.66 10.72
CA HIS A 706 2.87 -6.82 11.48
C HIS A 706 3.26 -5.34 11.39
N SER A 707 2.22 -4.50 11.38
CA SER A 707 2.32 -3.03 11.36
C SER A 707 1.49 -2.35 12.46
N LYS A 708 0.88 -3.14 13.35
CA LYS A 708 0.09 -2.68 14.50
C LYS A 708 0.58 -3.32 15.79
N ALA A 709 0.26 -2.66 16.89
CA ALA A 709 0.61 -3.01 18.27
C ALA A 709 0.20 -4.44 18.67
N ILE A 710 1.02 -5.06 19.52
CA ILE A 710 0.72 -6.30 20.26
C ILE A 710 0.67 -5.94 21.74
N THR A 711 -0.50 -5.83 22.36
CA THR A 711 -0.63 -5.34 23.75
C THR A 711 -1.03 -6.45 24.72
N GLY A 712 -1.23 -6.14 26.01
CA GLY A 712 -1.79 -7.08 26.99
C GLY A 712 -0.83 -7.53 28.10
N GLY A 713 0.48 -7.26 27.95
CA GLY A 713 1.49 -7.41 29.01
C GLY A 713 1.92 -8.86 29.32
N GLY A 714 1.48 -9.84 28.52
CA GLY A 714 1.97 -11.22 28.60
C GLY A 714 3.32 -11.44 27.91
N THR A 715 3.67 -12.71 27.67
CA THR A 715 4.84 -13.10 26.86
C THR A 715 4.38 -13.61 25.50
N LEU A 716 4.92 -13.06 24.42
CA LEU A 716 4.76 -13.60 23.08
C LEU A 716 5.90 -14.58 22.80
N THR A 717 5.58 -15.84 22.56
CA THR A 717 6.53 -16.86 22.12
C THR A 717 6.53 -16.91 20.60
N LYS A 718 7.66 -16.61 19.97
CA LYS A 718 7.91 -16.84 18.55
C LYS A 718 8.47 -18.25 18.37
N ASP A 719 7.73 -19.07 17.64
CA ASP A 719 8.09 -20.44 17.30
C ASP A 719 8.09 -20.66 15.78
N GLY A 720 8.53 -21.83 15.35
CA GLY A 720 8.66 -22.23 13.94
C GLY A 720 9.82 -21.54 13.21
N GLY A 721 10.34 -22.21 12.17
CA GLY A 721 11.56 -21.77 11.46
C GLY A 721 11.45 -20.44 10.68
N GLY A 722 10.26 -19.88 10.52
CA GLY A 722 10.03 -18.65 9.74
C GLY A 722 10.33 -17.34 10.48
N THR A 723 9.99 -16.22 9.85
CA THR A 723 10.27 -14.87 10.36
C THR A 723 9.01 -14.19 10.88
N LEU A 724 9.00 -13.79 12.16
CA LEU A 724 8.03 -12.83 12.69
C LEU A 724 8.64 -11.43 12.57
N ARG A 725 8.00 -10.57 11.77
CA ARG A 725 8.54 -9.27 11.38
C ARG A 725 7.66 -8.12 11.84
N PHE A 726 8.31 -7.12 12.41
CA PHE A 726 7.69 -5.91 12.92
C PHE A 726 8.18 -4.69 12.12
N THR A 727 7.34 -4.09 11.26
CA THR A 727 7.79 -3.12 10.24
C THR A 727 7.70 -1.65 10.61
N SER A 728 6.84 -1.25 11.56
CA SER A 728 6.77 0.14 12.05
C SER A 728 5.95 0.21 13.35
N TYR A 729 6.61 0.57 14.45
CA TYR A 729 6.01 0.61 15.79
C TYR A 729 6.29 1.95 16.46
N THR A 730 5.28 2.56 17.12
CA THR A 730 5.42 3.79 17.90
C THR A 730 4.55 3.74 19.16
N GLY A 731 4.95 4.49 20.20
CA GLY A 731 4.09 4.81 21.35
C GLY A 731 3.69 3.65 22.25
N GLY A 732 4.62 2.83 22.73
CA GLY A 732 4.32 1.75 23.67
C GLY A 732 3.53 0.60 23.03
N ALA A 733 3.75 0.37 21.74
CA ALA A 733 3.02 -0.59 20.92
C ALA A 733 3.06 -2.05 21.42
N PHE A 734 3.94 -2.36 22.38
CA PHE A 734 3.99 -3.68 23.01
C PHE A 734 3.40 -3.73 24.44
N GLY A 735 2.98 -2.60 25.03
CA GLY A 735 2.25 -2.61 26.31
C GLY A 735 2.92 -3.36 27.47
N ASN A 736 4.25 -3.34 27.54
CA ASN A 736 5.10 -4.09 28.47
C ASN A 736 5.11 -5.62 28.26
N THR A 737 4.87 -6.08 27.03
CA THR A 737 4.98 -7.50 26.64
C THR A 737 6.44 -7.93 26.58
N SER A 738 6.72 -9.20 26.94
CA SER A 738 8.02 -9.84 26.69
C SER A 738 7.95 -10.71 25.43
N ILE A 739 9.06 -10.90 24.71
CA ILE A 739 9.12 -11.83 23.58
C ILE A 739 10.14 -12.92 23.87
N ALA A 740 9.75 -14.19 23.74
CA ALA A 740 10.65 -15.34 23.73
C ALA A 740 10.77 -15.86 22.30
N VAL A 741 11.97 -16.01 21.76
CA VAL A 741 12.22 -16.50 20.41
C VAL A 741 12.83 -17.89 20.53
N ASN A 742 11.98 -18.91 20.40
CA ASN A 742 12.40 -20.31 20.52
C ASN A 742 13.02 -20.81 19.20
N GLU A 743 12.42 -20.44 18.07
CA GLU A 743 12.87 -20.85 16.74
C GLU A 743 12.71 -19.74 15.69
N GLY A 744 13.50 -19.86 14.63
CA GLY A 744 13.44 -18.97 13.48
C GLY A 744 13.95 -17.56 13.79
N THR A 745 13.30 -16.55 13.20
CA THR A 745 13.76 -15.15 13.29
C THR A 745 12.67 -14.22 13.83
N LEU A 746 13.05 -13.39 14.80
CA LEU A 746 12.34 -12.16 15.16
C LEU A 746 13.03 -10.98 14.46
N GLU A 747 12.35 -10.33 13.51
CA GLU A 747 12.86 -9.15 12.82
C GLU A 747 12.18 -7.88 13.31
N MET A 748 12.97 -6.91 13.76
CA MET A 748 12.53 -5.61 14.29
C MET A 748 12.98 -4.49 13.35
N ALA A 749 12.09 -4.02 12.47
CA ALA A 749 12.45 -3.16 11.33
C ALA A 749 12.14 -1.65 11.50
N GLY A 750 12.01 -1.13 12.72
CA GLY A 750 12.14 0.31 13.00
C GLY A 750 11.12 0.89 13.99
N ALA A 751 11.57 1.90 14.74
CA ALA A 751 10.75 2.75 15.61
C ALA A 751 11.29 4.21 15.61
N SER A 752 10.75 5.07 16.48
CA SER A 752 11.13 6.48 16.58
C SER A 752 12.15 6.71 17.70
N PHE A 753 13.10 7.62 17.49
CA PHE A 753 14.16 7.97 18.46
C PHE A 753 13.62 8.34 19.85
N ASN A 754 12.48 9.04 19.92
CA ASN A 754 11.91 9.51 21.20
C ASN A 754 10.75 8.64 21.69
N SER A 755 10.65 7.39 21.24
CA SER A 755 9.51 6.54 21.53
C SER A 755 9.94 5.23 22.19
N ASN A 756 9.40 4.96 23.37
CA ASN A 756 9.48 3.62 23.96
C ASN A 756 8.62 2.67 23.10
N ILE A 757 9.18 1.54 22.68
CA ILE A 757 8.45 0.49 21.96
C ILE A 757 7.49 -0.28 22.88
N GLY A 758 7.73 -0.23 24.19
CA GLY A 758 6.91 -0.86 25.22
C GLY A 758 7.17 -2.35 25.37
N LEU A 759 8.39 -2.82 25.06
CA LEU A 759 8.82 -4.19 25.32
C LEU A 759 9.50 -4.26 26.69
N ALA A 760 9.20 -5.30 27.47
CA ALA A 760 9.86 -5.54 28.76
C ALA A 760 11.19 -6.28 28.57
N ALA A 761 11.17 -7.39 27.83
CA ALA A 761 12.34 -8.21 27.55
C ALA A 761 12.22 -8.94 26.21
N ILE A 762 13.37 -9.30 25.65
CA ILE A 762 13.49 -10.24 24.53
C ILE A 762 14.43 -11.35 24.98
N THR A 763 14.02 -12.60 24.87
CA THR A 763 14.87 -13.79 25.10
C THR A 763 15.02 -14.52 23.77
N VAL A 764 16.25 -14.88 23.40
CA VAL A 764 16.55 -15.60 22.15
C VAL A 764 17.26 -16.89 22.50
N GLU A 765 16.61 -18.01 22.20
CA GLU A 765 17.14 -19.35 22.47
C GLU A 765 18.15 -19.79 21.41
N GLU A 766 18.86 -20.89 21.68
CA GLU A 766 19.84 -21.48 20.78
C GLU A 766 19.23 -21.77 19.40
N GLY A 767 19.96 -21.41 18.34
CA GLY A 767 19.49 -21.56 16.96
C GLY A 767 18.49 -20.49 16.49
N ALA A 768 17.91 -19.69 17.38
CA ALA A 768 17.05 -18.57 17.05
C ALA A 768 17.82 -17.26 16.80
N ARG A 769 17.13 -16.31 16.16
CA ARG A 769 17.73 -15.03 15.73
C ARG A 769 16.84 -13.84 16.09
N LEU A 770 17.43 -12.82 16.70
CA LEU A 770 16.90 -11.45 16.71
C LEU A 770 17.63 -10.65 15.63
N VAL A 771 16.88 -9.95 14.76
CA VAL A 771 17.44 -9.23 13.62
C VAL A 771 16.93 -7.79 13.60
N ILE A 772 17.86 -6.84 13.58
CA ILE A 772 17.64 -5.48 13.10
C ILE A 772 18.15 -5.42 11.66
N PRO A 773 17.29 -5.17 10.66
CA PRO A 773 17.75 -5.01 9.30
C PRO A 773 18.47 -3.67 9.08
N PRO A 774 19.31 -3.55 8.03
CA PRO A 774 19.86 -2.26 7.61
C PRO A 774 18.75 -1.22 7.39
N GLY A 775 18.98 0.02 7.86
CA GLY A 775 18.00 1.11 7.82
C GLY A 775 17.08 1.24 9.05
N SER A 776 17.02 0.25 9.94
CA SER A 776 16.08 0.23 11.07
C SER A 776 16.65 0.75 12.39
N ALA A 777 17.03 2.02 12.42
CA ALA A 777 17.48 2.66 13.66
C ALA A 777 16.37 2.66 14.73
N HIS A 778 16.79 2.51 15.99
CA HIS A 778 15.97 2.65 17.20
C HIS A 778 14.83 1.63 17.36
N ALA A 779 14.88 0.52 16.63
CA ALA A 779 13.85 -0.52 16.66
C ALA A 779 13.61 -1.12 18.06
N LEU A 780 14.63 -1.16 18.93
CA LEU A 780 14.53 -1.63 20.31
C LEU A 780 14.59 -0.50 21.36
N GLY A 781 14.72 0.75 20.93
CA GLY A 781 14.82 1.89 21.84
C GLY A 781 15.57 3.07 21.21
N GLY A 782 15.28 4.27 21.71
CA GLY A 782 16.00 5.50 21.37
C GLY A 782 16.20 6.39 22.60
N ALA A 783 16.73 7.60 22.40
CA ALA A 783 17.16 8.45 23.50
C ALA A 783 16.03 8.76 24.51
N TYR A 784 16.37 8.71 25.80
CA TYR A 784 15.52 9.04 26.95
C TYR A 784 14.34 8.07 27.18
N THR A 785 14.44 6.84 26.66
CA THR A 785 13.40 5.81 26.82
C THR A 785 13.92 4.62 27.62
N THR A 786 13.03 3.83 28.22
CA THR A 786 13.41 2.53 28.80
C THR A 786 13.56 1.52 27.65
N SER A 787 14.72 0.89 27.54
CA SER A 787 14.98 -0.19 26.58
C SER A 787 14.58 -1.56 27.16
N PRO A 788 14.23 -2.56 26.32
CA PRO A 788 14.02 -3.92 26.78
C PRO A 788 15.35 -4.54 27.23
N THR A 789 15.29 -5.48 28.16
CA THR A 789 16.44 -6.36 28.42
C THR A 789 16.52 -7.41 27.30
N VAL A 790 17.68 -7.55 26.68
CA VAL A 790 17.92 -8.61 25.68
C VAL A 790 18.70 -9.74 26.33
N THR A 791 18.16 -10.96 26.31
CA THR A 791 18.78 -12.17 26.83
C THR A 791 19.06 -13.15 25.69
N LEU A 792 20.30 -13.62 25.57
CA LEU A 792 20.71 -14.60 24.57
C LEU A 792 21.12 -15.90 25.27
N ASN A 793 20.38 -16.98 25.07
CA ASN A 793 20.69 -18.31 25.59
C ASN A 793 21.28 -19.14 24.45
N GLY A 794 22.49 -18.79 23.99
CA GLY A 794 23.09 -19.37 22.79
C GLY A 794 22.57 -18.81 21.45
N GLY A 795 21.50 -18.01 21.47
CA GLY A 795 20.92 -17.36 20.30
C GLY A 795 21.80 -16.26 19.67
N SER A 796 21.36 -15.77 18.50
CA SER A 796 22.08 -14.71 17.76
C SER A 796 21.30 -13.39 17.69
N PHE A 797 22.01 -12.27 17.81
CA PHE A 797 21.48 -10.93 17.64
C PHE A 797 22.25 -10.17 16.55
N LEU A 798 21.58 -9.91 15.43
CA LEU A 798 22.12 -9.23 14.27
C LEU A 798 21.68 -7.76 14.27
N ILE A 799 22.64 -6.83 14.28
CA ILE A 799 22.36 -5.39 14.35
C ILE A 799 22.74 -4.72 13.02
N GLY A 800 21.77 -4.16 12.29
CA GLY A 800 22.02 -3.47 11.02
C GLY A 800 22.06 -1.93 11.13
N GLN A 801 21.60 -1.36 12.25
CA GLN A 801 21.64 0.08 12.55
C GLN A 801 21.64 0.33 14.06
N GLU A 802 21.92 1.58 14.44
CA GLU A 802 21.90 2.12 15.80
C GLU A 802 20.71 1.68 16.67
N GLN A 803 20.99 1.02 17.79
CA GLN A 803 20.03 0.64 18.85
C GLN A 803 20.47 1.17 20.21
N TYR A 804 19.49 1.56 21.05
CA TYR A 804 19.71 1.91 22.45
C TYR A 804 19.27 0.75 23.37
N LEU A 805 20.22 0.14 24.07
CA LEU A 805 19.99 -0.97 25.02
C LEU A 805 20.83 -0.75 26.28
N ASP A 806 20.17 -0.80 27.45
CA ASP A 806 20.85 -0.62 28.74
C ASP A 806 21.34 -1.97 29.31
N ASN A 807 20.60 -3.07 29.12
CA ASN A 807 20.90 -4.37 29.72
C ASN A 807 20.88 -5.50 28.71
N ILE A 808 21.98 -6.26 28.66
CA ILE A 808 22.13 -7.45 27.84
C ILE A 808 22.65 -8.60 28.72
N ASN A 809 21.97 -9.74 28.64
CA ASN A 809 22.34 -10.98 29.32
C ASN A 809 22.73 -12.04 28.29
N MET A 810 23.78 -12.80 28.53
CA MET A 810 24.24 -13.85 27.62
C MET A 810 24.64 -15.11 28.38
N THR A 811 24.14 -16.26 27.93
CA THR A 811 24.61 -17.60 28.33
C THR A 811 25.11 -18.28 27.05
N GLY A 812 26.25 -17.78 26.55
CA GLY A 812 26.70 -18.03 25.18
C GLY A 812 25.98 -17.14 24.14
N GLY A 813 26.18 -17.45 22.85
CA GLY A 813 25.54 -16.75 21.74
C GLY A 813 26.33 -15.56 21.19
N THR A 814 25.78 -14.88 20.19
CA THR A 814 26.52 -13.88 19.41
C THR A 814 25.72 -12.59 19.18
N ILE A 815 26.38 -11.44 19.28
CA ILE A 815 25.89 -10.14 18.79
C ILE A 815 26.81 -9.67 17.67
N THR A 816 26.29 -9.51 16.46
CA THR A 816 27.11 -9.24 15.27
C THR A 816 26.52 -8.16 14.39
N ALA A 817 27.38 -7.46 13.65
CA ALA A 817 26.97 -6.55 12.60
C ALA A 817 26.15 -7.24 11.49
N ASN A 818 25.17 -6.52 10.96
CA ASN A 818 24.28 -6.94 9.87
C ASN A 818 24.24 -5.88 8.77
N GLY A 819 25.40 -5.45 8.28
CA GLY A 819 25.53 -4.32 7.35
C GLY A 819 25.10 -2.98 7.98
N GLY A 820 24.95 -1.94 7.14
CA GLY A 820 24.55 -0.60 7.58
C GLY A 820 25.57 0.09 8.49
N ASN A 821 25.09 0.83 9.51
CA ASN A 821 25.90 1.43 10.57
C ASN A 821 25.54 0.77 11.91
N PRO A 822 26.07 -0.43 12.20
CA PRO A 822 25.65 -1.25 13.32
C PRO A 822 26.19 -0.67 14.64
N GLN A 823 25.33 0.05 15.37
CA GLN A 823 25.74 0.68 16.62
C GLN A 823 24.93 0.17 17.82
N LEU A 824 25.63 -0.03 18.93
CA LEU A 824 25.03 -0.30 20.23
C LEU A 824 25.29 0.87 21.16
N ARG A 825 24.21 1.48 21.63
CA ARG A 825 24.23 2.68 22.48
C ARG A 825 23.49 2.42 23.79
N ALA A 826 23.78 3.24 24.79
CA ALA A 826 23.01 3.30 26.03
C ALA A 826 22.92 4.76 26.52
N ASP A 827 21.73 5.17 26.94
CA ASP A 827 21.53 6.50 27.55
C ASP A 827 21.97 6.50 29.01
N ASN A 828 21.68 5.42 29.71
CA ASN A 828 22.08 5.17 31.10
C ASN A 828 23.29 4.21 31.13
N ALA A 829 23.40 3.44 32.22
CA ALA A 829 24.13 2.18 32.35
C ALA A 829 24.18 1.31 31.08
N PHE A 830 25.32 1.13 30.39
CA PHE A 830 25.47 -0.05 29.54
C PHE A 830 25.99 -1.21 30.40
N ASN A 831 25.17 -2.23 30.57
CA ASN A 831 25.51 -3.43 31.32
C ASN A 831 25.36 -4.66 30.43
N LEU A 832 26.47 -5.37 30.24
CA LEU A 832 26.46 -6.71 29.67
C LEU A 832 26.86 -7.71 30.75
N HIS A 833 26.03 -8.71 30.98
CA HIS A 833 26.27 -9.79 31.92
C HIS A 833 26.37 -11.11 31.15
N THR A 834 27.50 -11.80 31.25
CA THR A 834 27.64 -13.18 30.79
C THR A 834 27.55 -14.14 31.97
N PHE A 835 26.71 -15.17 31.83
CA PHE A 835 26.59 -16.30 32.75
C PHE A 835 27.50 -17.46 32.32
N PRO A 836 27.83 -18.40 33.21
CA PRO A 836 28.66 -19.57 32.89
C PRO A 836 28.08 -20.38 31.73
N SER A 837 28.90 -20.65 30.71
CA SER A 837 28.51 -21.37 29.50
C SER A 837 29.69 -22.16 28.92
N GLU A 838 29.40 -23.27 28.23
CA GLU A 838 30.38 -24.05 27.44
C GLU A 838 30.86 -23.25 26.21
N ASP A 839 29.97 -22.42 25.68
CA ASP A 839 30.25 -21.56 24.53
C ASP A 839 30.54 -20.12 24.96
N SER A 840 31.52 -19.51 24.29
CA SER A 840 31.82 -18.08 24.44
C SER A 840 30.63 -17.20 24.06
N SER A 841 30.41 -16.14 24.84
CA SER A 841 29.58 -15.01 24.41
C SER A 841 30.40 -14.09 23.51
N ILE A 842 29.92 -13.75 22.32
CA ILE A 842 30.70 -13.00 21.33
C ILE A 842 29.99 -11.71 20.92
N LEU A 843 30.68 -10.57 21.00
CA LEU A 843 30.28 -9.30 20.38
C LEU A 843 31.26 -8.96 19.26
N SER A 844 30.80 -8.83 18.02
CA SER A 844 31.68 -8.65 16.86
C SER A 844 31.24 -7.56 15.88
N GLY A 845 32.17 -6.69 15.49
CA GLY A 845 32.03 -5.74 14.39
C GLY A 845 31.07 -4.56 14.63
N LEU A 846 30.78 -4.22 15.88
CA LEU A 846 29.87 -3.14 16.25
C LEU A 846 30.62 -1.84 16.57
N SER A 847 29.95 -0.72 16.35
CA SER A 847 30.32 0.53 17.00
C SER A 847 29.60 0.67 18.35
N MET A 848 30.33 1.04 19.40
CA MET A 848 29.80 1.25 20.74
C MET A 848 29.93 2.73 21.11
N GLN A 849 28.83 3.36 21.53
CA GLN A 849 28.82 4.78 21.88
C GLN A 849 27.99 5.04 23.15
N ARG A 850 28.51 5.90 24.03
CA ARG A 850 27.80 6.40 25.21
C ARG A 850 28.02 7.89 25.44
N VAL A 851 27.01 8.51 26.04
CA VAL A 851 27.00 9.95 26.34
C VAL A 851 27.43 10.24 27.79
N ASN A 852 27.23 9.35 28.79
CA ASN A 852 27.40 9.75 30.22
C ASN A 852 27.92 8.72 31.29
N SER A 853 28.40 7.48 30.99
CA SER A 853 29.13 6.63 32.00
C SER A 853 29.92 5.44 31.38
N ASN A 854 30.44 4.51 32.21
CA ASN A 854 31.34 3.39 31.88
C ASN A 854 30.67 2.21 31.13
N PHE A 855 31.36 1.57 30.19
CA PHE A 855 30.90 0.28 29.63
C PHE A 855 31.16 -0.85 30.64
N SER A 856 30.10 -1.42 31.23
CA SER A 856 30.23 -2.45 32.26
C SER A 856 30.01 -3.85 31.68
N PHE A 857 31.01 -4.72 31.87
CA PHE A 857 30.98 -6.13 31.50
C PHE A 857 31.15 -6.96 32.77
N ASN A 858 30.07 -7.60 33.23
CA ASN A 858 30.12 -8.59 34.30
C ASN A 858 30.24 -9.98 33.66
N VAL A 859 31.39 -10.61 33.86
CA VAL A 859 31.73 -11.86 33.16
C VAL A 859 31.98 -12.94 34.20
N GLU A 860 30.99 -13.80 34.41
CA GLU A 860 31.11 -14.96 35.27
C GLU A 860 32.02 -16.04 34.63
N ASP A 861 32.67 -16.84 35.47
CA ASP A 861 33.58 -17.90 35.04
C ASP A 861 32.78 -19.14 34.63
N GLY A 862 32.95 -19.57 33.39
CA GLY A 862 32.34 -20.76 32.81
C GLY A 862 33.38 -21.74 32.26
N PRO A 863 32.92 -22.86 31.70
CA PRO A 863 33.80 -23.85 31.08
C PRO A 863 34.49 -23.36 29.80
N ALA A 864 33.99 -22.30 29.15
CA ALA A 864 34.64 -21.69 27.99
C ALA A 864 36.02 -21.11 28.36
N ALA A 865 37.04 -21.32 27.51
CA ALA A 865 38.37 -20.72 27.73
C ALA A 865 38.37 -19.17 27.66
N ARG A 866 37.32 -18.59 27.05
CA ARG A 866 37.04 -17.16 26.95
C ARG A 866 35.53 -17.00 27.12
N ASP A 867 35.07 -16.57 28.28
CA ASP A 867 33.63 -16.43 28.57
C ASP A 867 32.99 -15.31 27.76
N LEU A 868 33.71 -14.21 27.57
CA LEU A 868 33.32 -13.09 26.71
C LEU A 868 34.43 -12.77 25.70
N VAL A 869 34.08 -12.70 24.43
CA VAL A 869 34.95 -12.23 23.35
C VAL A 869 34.38 -10.94 22.79
N LEU A 870 35.12 -9.85 22.93
CA LEU A 870 34.89 -8.65 22.13
C LEU A 870 35.77 -8.74 20.90
N GLU A 871 35.22 -8.53 19.71
CA GLU A 871 35.95 -8.67 18.45
C GLU A 871 35.70 -7.48 17.53
N ASN A 872 36.77 -6.82 17.08
CA ASN A 872 36.70 -5.73 16.09
C ASN A 872 35.66 -4.64 16.46
N LEU A 873 35.56 -4.33 17.76
CA LEU A 873 34.64 -3.29 18.24
C LEU A 873 35.31 -1.92 18.18
N THR A 874 34.55 -0.91 17.75
CA THR A 874 34.99 0.49 17.78
C THR A 874 34.28 1.23 18.90
N PHE A 875 35.01 1.95 19.75
CA PHE A 875 34.44 2.78 20.81
C PHE A 875 34.52 4.26 20.42
N GLU A 876 33.38 4.90 20.19
CA GLU A 876 33.34 6.25 19.59
C GLU A 876 33.57 7.41 20.60
N THR A 877 33.47 7.18 21.91
CA THR A 877 33.72 8.22 22.93
C THR A 877 34.98 7.96 23.75
N ALA A 878 36.03 8.75 23.51
CA ALA A 878 37.36 8.59 24.11
C ALA A 878 37.44 8.83 25.65
N ALA A 879 36.35 9.24 26.30
CA ALA A 879 36.37 9.68 27.70
C ALA A 879 35.94 8.61 28.73
N ASN A 880 35.24 7.55 28.34
CA ASN A 880 34.63 6.61 29.30
C ASN A 880 35.41 5.28 29.40
N PRO A 881 35.66 4.77 30.62
CA PRO A 881 36.40 3.53 30.80
C PRO A 881 35.56 2.28 30.49
N ILE A 882 36.24 1.20 30.12
CA ILE A 882 35.69 -0.16 30.06
C ILE A 882 35.89 -0.79 31.44
N THR A 883 34.83 -1.28 32.08
CA THR A 883 34.91 -1.99 33.37
C THR A 883 34.62 -3.48 33.16
N LYS A 884 35.60 -4.33 33.47
CA LYS A 884 35.46 -5.79 33.58
C LYS A 884 35.28 -6.19 35.05
N SER A 885 34.25 -6.97 35.33
CA SER A 885 33.96 -7.58 36.64
C SER A 885 33.61 -9.06 36.47
N GLY A 886 33.38 -9.78 37.57
CA GLY A 886 33.20 -11.23 37.57
C GLY A 886 34.51 -12.01 37.36
N ASP A 887 34.51 -13.29 37.72
CA ASP A 887 35.74 -14.09 37.80
C ASP A 887 36.25 -14.63 36.45
N GLY A 888 35.41 -14.60 35.40
CA GLY A 888 35.72 -15.18 34.09
C GLY A 888 36.70 -14.37 33.24
N VAL A 889 36.98 -14.89 32.05
CA VAL A 889 37.92 -14.36 31.06
C VAL A 889 37.21 -13.51 30.00
N MET A 890 37.57 -12.23 29.91
CA MET A 890 37.15 -11.33 28.83
C MET A 890 38.31 -11.13 27.85
N ALA A 891 38.13 -11.54 26.60
CA ALA A 891 39.13 -11.42 25.54
C ALA A 891 38.85 -10.23 24.60
N LEU A 892 39.90 -9.46 24.30
CA LEU A 892 39.87 -8.34 23.34
C LEU A 892 40.52 -8.76 22.01
N VAL A 893 39.72 -9.16 21.02
CA VAL A 893 40.18 -9.64 19.72
C VAL A 893 40.18 -8.53 18.67
N GLY A 894 41.34 -8.22 18.10
CA GLY A 894 41.50 -7.13 17.11
C GLY A 894 42.24 -5.91 17.67
N THR A 895 42.05 -4.75 17.05
CA THR A 895 42.76 -3.50 17.39
C THR A 895 41.85 -2.53 18.13
N TYR A 896 42.27 -2.10 19.32
CA TYR A 896 41.51 -1.21 20.20
C TYR A 896 42.24 0.12 20.42
N THR A 897 41.62 1.24 20.02
CA THR A 897 42.27 2.57 20.00
C THR A 897 41.60 3.64 20.88
N TYR A 898 40.94 3.26 21.98
CA TYR A 898 40.18 4.21 22.80
C TYR A 898 41.04 4.82 23.93
N GLY A 899 40.82 6.10 24.24
CA GLY A 899 41.71 6.92 25.08
C GLY A 899 41.40 6.98 26.58
N SER A 900 40.59 6.06 27.12
CA SER A 900 40.23 5.99 28.54
C SER A 900 40.72 4.67 29.16
N ASP A 901 40.60 4.55 30.48
CA ASP A 901 41.12 3.39 31.22
C ASP A 901 40.34 2.10 30.94
N THR A 902 41.02 0.97 31.05
CA THR A 902 40.41 -0.36 31.19
C THR A 902 40.49 -0.77 32.66
N ILE A 903 39.35 -0.82 33.34
CA ILE A 903 39.27 -1.18 34.76
C ILE A 903 38.92 -2.66 34.87
N VAL A 904 39.86 -3.48 35.33
CA VAL A 904 39.70 -4.91 35.61
C VAL A 904 39.47 -5.09 37.12
N SER A 905 38.21 -5.06 37.54
CA SER A 905 37.83 -5.18 38.94
C SER A 905 37.96 -6.61 39.49
N ALA A 906 37.75 -7.62 38.65
CA ALA A 906 37.86 -9.05 38.98
C ALA A 906 38.08 -9.90 37.71
N GLY A 907 38.49 -11.16 37.90
CA GLY A 907 38.75 -12.11 36.81
C GLY A 907 39.94 -11.71 35.94
N THR A 908 39.90 -12.12 34.65
CA THR A 908 41.00 -11.88 33.71
C THR A 908 40.56 -11.09 32.49
N LEU A 909 41.29 -10.02 32.17
CA LEU A 909 41.30 -9.40 30.85
C LEU A 909 42.42 -10.03 30.01
N LEU A 910 42.07 -10.63 28.88
CA LEU A 910 42.99 -11.24 27.94
C LEU A 910 43.13 -10.36 26.68
N LEU A 911 44.35 -9.93 26.37
CA LEU A 911 44.69 -9.41 25.03
C LEU A 911 45.42 -10.54 24.28
N PRO A 912 44.75 -11.35 23.45
CA PRO A 912 45.34 -12.52 22.81
C PRO A 912 46.33 -12.17 21.70
N SER A 913 47.15 -13.14 21.30
CA SER A 913 48.11 -12.98 20.20
C SER A 913 47.45 -12.51 18.90
N GLY A 914 48.01 -11.49 18.25
CA GLY A 914 47.44 -10.89 17.03
C GLY A 914 46.47 -9.72 17.26
N SER A 915 46.04 -9.49 18.51
CA SER A 915 45.33 -8.27 18.90
C SER A 915 46.28 -7.14 19.26
N SER A 916 45.78 -5.90 19.24
CA SER A 916 46.53 -4.74 19.73
C SER A 916 45.68 -3.75 20.54
N MET A 917 46.34 -3.06 21.47
CA MET A 917 45.72 -2.00 22.28
C MET A 917 46.59 -0.73 22.24
N SER A 918 45.96 0.41 22.00
CA SER A 918 46.66 1.70 21.95
C SER A 918 46.60 2.45 23.28
N PHE A 919 47.69 3.13 23.60
CA PHE A 919 47.81 3.99 24.76
C PHE A 919 48.28 5.39 24.34
N THR A 920 47.50 6.40 24.68
CA THR A 920 47.82 7.81 24.48
C THR A 920 48.68 8.30 25.64
N ILE A 921 49.90 8.72 25.32
CA ILE A 921 50.88 9.18 26.32
C ILE A 921 50.92 10.71 26.31
N GLY A 922 50.64 11.32 27.47
CA GLY A 922 50.54 12.77 27.63
C GLY A 922 51.63 13.38 28.53
N ALA A 923 51.25 14.36 29.35
CA ALA A 923 52.10 14.88 30.42
C ALA A 923 52.58 13.76 31.36
N ASN A 924 53.64 14.00 32.14
CA ASN A 924 54.19 12.99 33.06
C ASN A 924 53.09 12.36 33.95
N GLY A 925 52.98 11.04 33.96
CA GLY A 925 51.95 10.29 34.68
C GLY A 925 50.54 10.32 34.08
N THR A 926 50.31 11.01 32.96
CA THR A 926 49.02 11.11 32.29
C THR A 926 48.98 10.20 31.05
N ASN A 927 48.20 9.12 31.14
CA ASN A 927 47.95 8.17 30.07
C ASN A 927 46.64 7.43 30.36
N ASN A 928 46.04 6.80 29.34
CA ASN A 928 45.10 5.70 29.62
C ASN A 928 45.86 4.46 30.08
N LYS A 929 45.25 3.64 30.91
CA LYS A 929 45.89 2.44 31.48
C LYS A 929 44.94 1.26 31.64
N ILE A 930 45.50 0.07 31.74
CA ILE A 930 44.80 -1.10 32.29
C ILE A 930 45.02 -1.06 33.80
N THR A 931 43.97 -1.08 34.62
CA THR A 931 44.08 -0.92 36.08
C THR A 931 43.07 -1.79 36.83
N GLY A 932 43.25 -2.00 38.14
CA GLY A 932 42.27 -2.65 39.01
C GLY A 932 42.81 -3.89 39.73
N ALA A 933 41.93 -4.55 40.50
CA ALA A 933 42.31 -5.66 41.37
C ALA A 933 42.46 -7.01 40.66
N GLY A 934 41.89 -7.17 39.45
CA GLY A 934 41.93 -8.40 38.67
C GLY A 934 43.24 -8.62 37.90
N ASN A 935 43.19 -9.54 36.93
CA ASN A 935 44.34 -9.97 36.15
C ASN A 935 44.34 -9.35 34.74
N ALA A 936 45.50 -8.89 34.26
CA ALA A 936 45.75 -8.52 32.87
C ALA A 936 46.73 -9.53 32.26
N ARG A 937 46.26 -10.36 31.33
CA ARG A 937 47.07 -11.33 30.57
C ARG A 937 47.27 -10.82 29.15
N ILE A 938 48.52 -10.53 28.79
CA ILE A 938 48.86 -9.85 27.55
C ILE A 938 49.71 -10.76 26.66
N GLU A 939 49.10 -11.25 25.58
CA GLU A 939 49.74 -12.01 24.49
C GLU A 939 49.87 -11.20 23.20
N GLY A 940 49.05 -10.15 23.04
CA GLY A 940 48.97 -9.30 21.86
C GLY A 940 50.02 -8.19 21.85
N SER A 941 49.73 -7.08 21.20
CA SER A 941 50.68 -5.98 21.03
C SER A 941 50.19 -4.67 21.64
N PHE A 942 51.09 -3.85 22.19
CA PHE A 942 50.76 -2.47 22.54
C PHE A 942 51.17 -1.49 21.44
N GLN A 943 50.45 -0.38 21.35
CA GLN A 943 50.76 0.74 20.47
C GLN A 943 50.76 2.03 21.28
N PHE A 944 51.90 2.71 21.38
CA PHE A 944 51.98 4.00 22.08
C PHE A 944 51.80 5.15 21.09
N ASP A 945 50.78 5.99 21.31
CA ASP A 945 50.71 7.32 20.71
C ASP A 945 51.53 8.29 21.56
N LEU A 946 52.73 8.61 21.06
CA LEU A 946 53.71 9.46 21.72
C LEU A 946 53.60 10.95 21.30
N THR A 947 52.62 11.31 20.46
CA THR A 947 52.53 12.67 19.88
C THR A 947 52.32 13.76 20.93
N GLY A 948 51.66 13.45 22.05
CA GLY A 948 51.45 14.35 23.19
C GLY A 948 52.39 14.14 24.37
N ALA A 949 53.37 13.25 24.24
CA ALA A 949 54.14 12.76 25.38
C ALA A 949 55.22 13.76 25.83
N ALA A 950 55.34 13.99 27.14
CA ALA A 950 56.39 14.84 27.70
C ALA A 950 57.76 14.14 27.67
N ALA A 951 58.50 14.29 26.56
CA ALA A 951 59.77 13.60 26.25
C ALA A 951 61.01 14.10 27.06
N VAL A 952 60.87 14.36 28.36
CA VAL A 952 61.95 14.81 29.25
C VAL A 952 62.44 13.65 30.10
N SER A 953 63.76 13.44 30.16
CA SER A 953 64.38 12.37 30.95
C SER A 953 63.87 12.36 32.38
N GLY A 954 63.40 11.19 32.85
CA GLY A 954 62.82 11.00 34.19
C GLY A 954 61.29 10.96 34.24
N ASN A 955 60.59 11.32 33.16
CA ASN A 955 59.14 11.13 33.09
C ASN A 955 58.77 9.64 32.93
N SER A 956 57.61 9.26 33.46
CA SER A 956 57.08 7.90 33.45
C SER A 956 55.56 7.83 33.45
N TRP A 957 55.01 6.72 32.96
CA TRP A 957 53.59 6.45 32.77
C TRP A 957 53.29 5.00 33.12
N THR A 958 52.36 4.77 34.04
CA THR A 958 51.93 3.41 34.41
C THR A 958 50.89 2.94 33.40
N ILE A 959 51.25 1.98 32.55
CA ILE A 959 50.39 1.48 31.47
C ILE A 959 49.55 0.29 31.96
N VAL A 960 50.14 -0.60 32.75
CA VAL A 960 49.45 -1.76 33.34
C VAL A 960 49.61 -1.74 34.87
N ASP A 961 48.54 -1.36 35.54
CA ASP A 961 48.39 -1.12 36.97
C ASP A 961 47.40 -2.11 37.60
N THR A 962 47.62 -3.40 37.32
CA THR A 962 46.87 -4.50 37.91
C THR A 962 47.73 -5.30 38.89
N THR A 963 47.07 -5.90 39.89
CA THR A 963 47.72 -6.74 40.89
C THR A 963 48.29 -8.02 40.25
N GLY A 964 47.52 -8.67 39.37
CA GLY A 964 48.00 -9.74 38.49
C GLY A 964 48.26 -9.19 37.09
N LYS A 965 49.52 -9.15 36.65
CA LYS A 965 49.88 -8.81 35.27
C LYS A 965 50.83 -9.87 34.73
N SER A 966 50.57 -10.36 33.53
CA SER A 966 51.45 -11.26 32.79
C SER A 966 51.61 -10.79 31.34
N PHE A 967 52.85 -10.84 30.86
CA PHE A 967 53.22 -10.60 29.48
C PHE A 967 53.78 -11.91 28.95
N GLU A 968 53.12 -12.48 27.95
CA GLU A 968 53.52 -13.77 27.36
C GLU A 968 54.58 -13.56 26.29
N ASN A 969 55.31 -14.61 25.89
CA ASN A 969 56.38 -14.51 24.89
C ASN A 969 55.96 -13.93 23.52
N SER A 970 54.66 -13.91 23.20
CA SER A 970 54.13 -13.31 21.99
C SER A 970 53.88 -11.80 22.10
N PHE A 971 54.05 -11.21 23.29
CA PHE A 971 53.85 -9.81 23.53
C PHE A 971 54.87 -8.96 22.78
N THR A 972 54.38 -7.94 22.08
CA THR A 972 55.25 -6.96 21.40
C THR A 972 54.74 -5.53 21.59
N ILE A 973 55.60 -4.56 21.36
CA ILE A 973 55.21 -3.15 21.33
C ILE A 973 55.60 -2.58 19.97
N THR A 974 54.63 -2.00 19.28
CA THR A 974 54.80 -1.49 17.92
C THR A 974 55.91 -0.44 17.90
N GLY A 975 56.99 -0.71 17.17
CA GLY A 975 58.15 0.19 17.02
C GLY A 975 59.25 0.04 18.08
N PHE A 976 59.09 -0.83 19.08
CA PHE A 976 60.09 -1.06 20.13
C PHE A 976 60.87 -2.35 19.86
N THR A 977 62.11 -2.41 20.35
CA THR A 977 62.94 -3.62 20.36
C THR A 977 62.95 -4.22 21.77
N GLU A 978 62.64 -5.51 21.89
CA GLU A 978 62.58 -6.25 23.15
C GLU A 978 63.92 -6.91 23.48
N SER A 979 64.29 -6.88 24.76
CA SER A 979 65.36 -7.69 25.32
C SER A 979 65.13 -7.95 26.82
N SER A 980 64.85 -9.21 27.17
CA SER A 980 64.68 -9.69 28.55
C SER A 980 63.56 -8.98 29.33
N GLY A 981 62.39 -8.80 28.72
CA GLY A 981 61.21 -8.16 29.30
C GLY A 981 61.27 -6.63 29.31
N ILE A 982 62.25 -6.05 28.62
CA ILE A 982 62.43 -4.60 28.47
C ILE A 982 62.29 -4.23 27.00
N HIS A 983 61.32 -3.38 26.68
CA HIS A 983 61.06 -2.88 25.34
C HIS A 983 61.61 -1.47 25.20
N THR A 984 62.45 -1.22 24.20
CA THR A 984 63.12 0.08 23.99
C THR A 984 62.86 0.69 22.61
N TYR A 985 62.63 2.00 22.55
CA TYR A 985 62.52 2.78 21.32
C TYR A 985 63.30 4.08 21.43
N THR A 986 64.30 4.28 20.56
CA THR A 986 65.11 5.50 20.54
C THR A 986 64.82 6.33 19.30
N ASN A 987 64.45 7.60 19.48
CA ASN A 987 64.22 8.56 18.41
C ASN A 987 64.81 9.94 18.78
N GLY A 988 65.68 10.50 17.93
CA GLY A 988 66.23 11.84 18.12
C GLY A 988 66.97 12.09 19.45
N GLY A 989 67.62 11.05 20.01
CA GLY A 989 68.31 11.10 21.31
C GLY A 989 67.44 10.72 22.51
N THR A 990 66.11 10.75 22.36
CA THR A 990 65.16 10.31 23.39
C THR A 990 64.94 8.81 23.31
N THR A 991 65.09 8.11 24.44
CA THR A 991 64.90 6.67 24.60
C THR A 991 63.70 6.39 25.50
N TRP A 992 62.67 5.77 24.93
CA TRP A 992 61.48 5.27 25.61
C TRP A 992 61.71 3.82 26.02
N THR A 993 61.41 3.47 27.27
CA THR A 993 61.61 2.14 27.84
C THR A 993 60.36 1.66 28.56
N PHE A 994 59.75 0.58 28.08
CA PHE A 994 58.67 -0.13 28.77
C PHE A 994 59.21 -1.38 29.45
N SER A 995 58.85 -1.60 30.71
CA SER A 995 59.22 -2.79 31.48
C SER A 995 58.01 -3.68 31.75
N GLU A 996 58.07 -4.92 31.29
CA GLU A 996 57.02 -5.92 31.56
C GLU A 996 56.88 -6.22 33.06
N ALA A 997 57.99 -6.16 33.81
CA ALA A 997 57.98 -6.44 35.25
C ALA A 997 57.19 -5.38 36.04
N THR A 998 57.25 -4.12 35.62
CA THR A 998 56.59 -3.02 36.34
C THR A 998 55.31 -2.55 35.66
N GLY A 999 55.13 -2.79 34.36
CA GLY A 999 54.03 -2.23 33.57
C GLY A 999 54.18 -0.73 33.29
N ILE A 1000 55.40 -0.18 33.42
CA ILE A 1000 55.68 1.26 33.32
C ILE A 1000 56.45 1.57 32.03
N LEU A 1001 55.99 2.59 31.30
CA LEU A 1001 56.74 3.26 30.24
C LEU A 1001 57.49 4.45 30.85
N SER A 1002 58.79 4.59 30.57
CA SER A 1002 59.63 5.69 31.04
C SER A 1002 60.48 6.26 29.91
N VAL A 1003 61.00 7.48 30.10
CA VAL A 1003 61.85 8.14 29.10
C VAL A 1003 63.20 8.56 29.68
N SER A 1004 64.26 8.38 28.89
CA SER A 1004 65.65 8.77 29.18
C SER A 1004 66.30 9.40 27.94
N GLY A 1005 67.32 10.26 28.10
CA GLY A 1005 68.11 10.79 26.96
C GLY A 1005 67.49 11.96 26.15
N GLY A 1006 66.27 12.41 26.44
CA GLY A 1006 65.74 13.67 25.90
C GLY A 1006 66.50 14.88 26.43
N ALA A 1007 66.65 15.95 25.63
CA ALA A 1007 67.38 17.17 25.99
C ALA A 1007 66.96 17.64 27.39
N GLY A 1008 67.83 17.40 28.38
CA GLY A 1008 67.62 17.84 29.74
C GLY A 1008 67.54 19.35 29.75
N GLY A 1009 66.32 19.87 29.91
CA GLY A 1009 66.12 21.26 30.29
C GLY A 1009 66.96 21.57 31.54
N TYR A 1010 67.32 22.84 31.69
CA TYR A 1010 68.08 23.52 32.75
C TYR A 1010 68.36 22.72 34.06
N SER A 1011 67.38 22.00 34.59
CA SER A 1011 67.48 21.06 35.72
C SER A 1011 68.57 19.98 35.62
N ALA A 1012 68.87 19.45 34.43
CA ALA A 1012 69.95 18.47 34.27
C ALA A 1012 71.35 19.13 34.37
N TYR A 1013 71.47 20.38 33.92
CA TYR A 1013 72.64 21.23 34.14
C TYR A 1013 72.76 21.61 35.63
N GLU A 1014 71.65 21.93 36.31
CA GLU A 1014 71.66 22.26 37.74
C GLU A 1014 72.15 21.10 38.61
N ALA A 1015 71.65 19.88 38.37
CA ALA A 1015 72.01 18.71 39.14
C ALA A 1015 73.47 18.26 38.90
N SER A 1016 73.96 18.38 37.65
CA SER A 1016 75.34 18.03 37.31
C SER A 1016 76.38 19.04 37.80
N ASN A 1017 75.95 20.26 38.16
CA ASN A 1017 76.81 21.31 38.71
C ASN A 1017 76.54 21.64 40.19
N ASN A 1018 75.66 20.88 40.89
CA ASN A 1018 75.27 21.06 42.30
C ASN A 1018 74.60 22.42 42.63
N ILE A 1019 73.77 22.95 41.72
CA ILE A 1019 73.13 24.27 41.84
C ILE A 1019 71.59 24.17 41.81
N THR A 1020 71.07 23.13 42.47
CA THR A 1020 69.64 22.76 42.47
C THR A 1020 68.76 23.91 42.96
N GLY A 1021 67.82 24.37 42.13
CA GLY A 1021 66.87 25.44 42.45
C GLY A 1021 67.16 26.80 41.82
N ALA A 1022 68.17 26.92 40.95
CA ALA A 1022 68.56 28.17 40.30
C ALA A 1022 67.50 28.69 39.31
N GLY A 1023 66.76 27.84 38.59
CA GLY A 1023 65.72 28.21 37.63
C GLY A 1023 66.21 29.03 36.43
N ALA A 1024 65.60 28.86 35.24
CA ALA A 1024 66.00 29.63 34.06
C ALA A 1024 65.70 31.16 34.17
N ASN A 1025 64.84 31.53 35.14
CA ASN A 1025 64.31 32.88 35.33
C ASN A 1025 64.42 33.37 36.79
N ALA A 1026 65.28 32.77 37.64
CA ALA A 1026 65.46 33.31 38.99
C ALA A 1026 66.50 34.43 38.99
N ASP A 1027 66.28 35.39 39.87
CA ASP A 1027 67.16 36.53 40.16
C ASP A 1027 67.68 36.30 41.58
N SER A 1028 68.74 35.50 41.70
CA SER A 1028 69.14 34.92 42.99
C SER A 1028 69.93 35.88 43.89
N ASP A 1029 70.43 36.99 43.34
CA ASP A 1029 71.09 38.08 44.08
C ASP A 1029 70.26 39.38 44.13
N GLY A 1030 69.14 39.44 43.41
CA GLY A 1030 68.07 40.43 43.60
C GLY A 1030 68.29 41.74 42.84
N ASP A 1031 68.97 41.70 41.70
CA ASP A 1031 69.31 42.88 40.89
C ASP A 1031 68.27 43.24 39.80
N GLY A 1032 67.27 42.37 39.60
CA GLY A 1032 66.14 42.55 38.70
C GLY A 1032 66.29 41.96 37.30
N LEU A 1033 67.40 41.30 36.96
CA LEU A 1033 67.64 40.68 35.66
C LEU A 1033 67.70 39.15 35.73
N ALA A 1034 66.54 38.49 35.58
CA ALA A 1034 66.43 37.03 35.59
C ALA A 1034 67.21 36.33 34.44
N ASN A 1035 68.49 35.98 34.65
CA ASN A 1035 69.30 35.25 33.68
C ASN A 1035 70.27 34.23 34.32
N GLY A 1036 70.32 33.01 33.79
CA GLY A 1036 71.15 31.93 34.34
C GLY A 1036 72.68 32.07 34.22
N LEU A 1037 73.22 33.20 33.73
CA LEU A 1037 74.67 33.42 33.61
C LEU A 1037 75.34 33.68 34.97
N GLU A 1038 74.56 34.01 35.99
CA GLU A 1038 75.01 34.40 37.33
C GLU A 1038 75.68 33.28 38.15
N PHE A 1039 75.45 32.00 37.83
CA PHE A 1039 76.12 30.88 38.50
C PHE A 1039 77.52 30.54 37.94
N VAL A 1040 77.83 30.95 36.70
CA VAL A 1040 79.08 30.56 36.01
C VAL A 1040 80.24 31.51 36.33
N LEU A 1041 79.96 32.69 36.89
CA LEU A 1041 80.99 33.70 37.23
C LEU A 1041 81.33 33.79 38.73
N GLY A 1042 80.90 32.80 39.52
CA GLY A 1042 81.38 32.56 40.88
C GLY A 1042 80.47 33.09 41.98
N GLY A 1043 79.54 32.26 42.45
CA GLY A 1043 78.77 32.50 43.66
C GLY A 1043 78.27 31.18 44.26
N ILE A 1044 78.76 30.84 45.46
CA ILE A 1044 78.21 29.77 46.30
C ILE A 1044 77.14 30.41 47.20
N SER A 1045 76.10 29.64 47.49
CA SER A 1045 74.93 29.97 48.30
C SER A 1045 75.22 30.17 49.79
N ASP A 1046 75.53 31.39 50.24
CA ASP A 1046 75.34 31.78 51.65
C ASP A 1046 74.84 33.25 51.76
N PRO A 1047 73.60 33.48 52.23
CA PRO A 1047 73.01 34.82 52.39
C PRO A 1047 73.67 35.69 53.48
N ALA A 1048 74.70 35.21 54.20
CA ALA A 1048 75.24 35.90 55.38
C ALA A 1048 76.41 36.87 55.12
N LEU A 1049 76.92 37.01 53.89
CA LEU A 1049 78.13 37.81 53.61
C LEU A 1049 77.90 38.83 52.49
N ALA A 1050 77.22 39.94 52.83
CA ALA A 1050 77.10 41.09 51.96
C ALA A 1050 78.42 41.89 51.90
N SER A 1051 79.32 41.57 50.96
CA SER A 1051 80.33 42.55 50.45
C SER A 1051 81.16 42.03 49.27
N HIS A 1052 80.85 42.51 48.06
CA HIS A 1052 81.77 42.80 46.93
C HIS A 1052 82.34 41.55 46.20
N SER A 1053 82.66 41.57 44.89
CA SER A 1053 83.43 42.63 44.26
C SER A 1053 83.54 42.50 42.73
N SER A 1054 83.30 43.61 42.02
CA SER A 1054 83.76 43.84 40.64
C SER A 1054 85.29 43.75 40.47
N ASN A 1055 86.04 43.48 41.55
CA ASN A 1055 87.50 43.37 41.57
C ASN A 1055 88.03 41.99 41.15
N LEU A 1056 87.19 40.98 40.87
CA LEU A 1056 87.66 39.65 40.41
C LEU A 1056 87.71 39.48 38.88
N LEU A 1057 87.23 40.49 38.12
CA LEU A 1057 87.34 40.49 36.67
C LEU A 1057 88.74 40.92 36.21
N PRO A 1058 89.25 40.37 35.09
CA PRO A 1058 90.43 40.91 34.45
C PRO A 1058 90.24 42.39 34.09
N VAL A 1059 91.10 43.27 34.59
CA VAL A 1059 91.04 44.70 34.27
C VAL A 1059 92.11 45.03 33.24
N ILE A 1060 91.68 45.59 32.11
CA ILE A 1060 92.57 46.26 31.15
C ILE A 1060 92.63 47.73 31.50
N THR A 1061 93.84 48.25 31.68
CA THR A 1061 94.06 49.69 31.86
C THR A 1061 95.07 50.20 30.84
N ASP A 1062 94.65 51.17 30.04
CA ASP A 1062 95.55 51.92 29.16
C ASP A 1062 96.40 52.89 30.01
N GLN A 1063 97.73 52.76 29.93
CA GLN A 1063 98.70 53.58 30.66
C GLN A 1063 99.40 54.61 29.74
N GLY A 1064 98.80 54.91 28.58
CA GLY A 1064 99.31 55.87 27.60
C GLY A 1064 100.21 55.21 26.55
N THR A 1065 101.46 54.91 26.91
CA THR A 1065 102.45 54.24 26.01
C THR A 1065 102.43 52.71 26.12
N SER A 1066 101.68 52.15 27.08
CA SER A 1066 101.52 50.71 27.32
C SER A 1066 100.09 50.36 27.75
N ILE A 1067 99.72 49.09 27.65
CA ILE A 1067 98.49 48.53 28.21
C ILE A 1067 98.89 47.62 29.37
N ARG A 1068 98.23 47.77 30.52
CA ARG A 1068 98.36 46.86 31.65
C ARG A 1068 97.15 45.95 31.70
N LEU A 1069 97.42 44.64 31.74
CA LEU A 1069 96.43 43.62 32.02
C LEU A 1069 96.63 43.15 33.47
N ARG A 1070 95.58 43.21 34.28
CA ARG A 1070 95.59 42.73 35.66
C ARG A 1070 94.67 41.53 35.83
N PHE A 1071 95.20 40.44 36.38
CA PHE A 1071 94.46 39.22 36.69
C PHE A 1071 94.78 38.74 38.11
N HIS A 1072 93.84 38.02 38.71
CA HIS A 1072 94.07 37.29 39.96
C HIS A 1072 94.44 35.83 39.66
N LEU A 1073 95.44 35.29 40.36
CA LEU A 1073 95.80 33.87 40.29
C LEU A 1073 94.92 33.05 41.22
N SER A 1074 94.47 31.88 40.74
CA SER A 1074 93.94 30.82 41.59
C SER A 1074 95.07 30.12 42.35
N ASP A 1075 94.77 29.48 43.49
CA ASP A 1075 95.73 28.77 44.34
C ASP A 1075 96.63 27.76 43.60
N ALA A 1076 96.12 27.12 42.54
CA ALA A 1076 96.88 26.16 41.74
C ALA A 1076 98.00 26.80 40.87
N ALA A 1077 97.90 28.09 40.55
CA ALA A 1077 98.85 28.79 39.68
C ALA A 1077 99.96 29.53 40.45
N ALA A 1078 99.78 29.75 41.77
CA ALA A 1078 100.77 30.38 42.65
C ALA A 1078 102.02 29.52 42.90
N ALA A 1079 101.96 28.21 42.60
CA ALA A 1079 103.07 27.27 42.81
C ALA A 1079 104.14 27.26 41.68
N VAL A 1080 103.89 27.95 40.56
CA VAL A 1080 104.81 28.01 39.41
C VAL A 1080 105.57 29.34 39.45
N SER A 1081 106.90 29.30 39.44
CA SER A 1081 107.71 30.54 39.49
C SER A 1081 107.42 31.45 38.29
N PRO A 1082 107.19 32.76 38.48
CA PRO A 1082 106.98 33.69 37.37
C PRO A 1082 108.19 33.85 36.44
N ALA A 1083 109.37 33.38 36.82
CA ALA A 1083 110.58 33.46 36.03
C ALA A 1083 110.56 32.61 34.74
N ILE A 1084 109.60 31.69 34.60
CA ILE A 1084 109.45 30.80 33.43
C ILE A 1084 108.21 31.13 32.58
N TRP A 1085 107.49 32.21 32.89
CA TRP A 1085 106.32 32.62 32.13
C TRP A 1085 106.72 33.48 30.94
N SER A 1086 106.00 33.30 29.83
CA SER A 1086 106.21 34.10 28.62
C SER A 1086 104.91 34.76 28.18
N VAL A 1087 105.02 36.00 27.71
CA VAL A 1087 103.90 36.66 27.01
C VAL A 1087 104.00 36.32 25.54
N GLU A 1088 102.88 35.89 24.98
CA GLU A 1088 102.76 35.57 23.57
C GLU A 1088 101.73 36.46 22.89
N PHE A 1089 102.03 36.87 21.66
CA PHE A 1089 101.23 37.82 20.88
C PHE A 1089 100.83 37.25 19.52
N SER A 1090 99.63 37.61 19.06
CA SER A 1090 99.17 37.30 17.70
C SER A 1090 98.13 38.30 17.21
N ASP A 1091 98.03 38.51 15.89
CA ASP A 1091 96.98 39.31 15.28
C ASP A 1091 95.65 38.53 15.14
N THR A 1092 95.72 37.19 15.22
CA THR A 1092 94.56 36.28 15.19
C THR A 1092 94.71 35.16 16.24
N LEU A 1093 93.62 34.50 16.62
CA LEU A 1093 93.68 33.38 17.58
C LEU A 1093 94.29 32.08 16.97
N GLY A 1094 94.43 31.99 15.64
CA GLY A 1094 94.81 30.77 14.92
C GLY A 1094 96.23 30.76 14.33
N ASP A 1095 96.91 31.91 14.23
CA ASP A 1095 98.28 32.00 13.72
C ASP A 1095 99.33 31.57 14.78
N PRO A 1096 100.57 31.23 14.36
CA PRO A 1096 101.65 30.95 15.28
C PRO A 1096 101.90 32.14 16.21
N TRP A 1097 101.80 31.89 17.51
CA TRP A 1097 101.98 32.94 18.52
C TRP A 1097 103.46 33.31 18.62
N THR A 1098 103.76 34.61 18.62
CA THR A 1098 105.14 35.10 18.78
C THR A 1098 105.46 35.22 20.26
N THR A 1099 106.39 34.39 20.75
CA THR A 1099 106.88 34.41 22.13
C THR A 1099 107.98 35.47 22.30
N VAL A 1100 107.86 36.35 23.30
CA VAL A 1100 108.93 37.27 23.69
C VAL A 1100 109.24 37.08 25.17
N VAL A 1101 110.48 36.70 25.48
CA VAL A 1101 111.00 36.55 26.85
C VAL A 1101 112.15 37.54 27.02
N ASP A 1102 111.83 38.83 27.09
CA ASP A 1102 112.80 39.89 27.37
C ASP A 1102 112.11 41.09 28.07
N PRO A 1103 112.60 41.55 29.24
CA PRO A 1103 112.06 42.71 29.97
C PRO A 1103 112.01 44.03 29.19
N VAL A 1104 112.61 44.12 28.00
CA VAL A 1104 112.54 45.32 27.13
C VAL A 1104 111.15 45.52 26.50
N HIS A 1105 110.38 44.46 26.25
CA HIS A 1105 109.15 44.54 25.43
C HIS A 1105 107.86 44.15 26.14
N ALA A 1106 107.91 43.48 27.30
CA ALA A 1106 106.77 43.35 28.20
C ALA A 1106 107.29 43.04 29.60
N THR A 1107 106.67 43.59 30.63
CA THR A 1107 107.05 43.33 32.03
C THR A 1107 105.93 42.58 32.72
N ILE A 1108 106.23 41.38 33.23
CA ILE A 1108 105.35 40.63 34.12
C ILE A 1108 105.80 40.91 35.54
N SER A 1109 104.89 41.41 36.38
CA SER A 1109 105.13 41.61 37.81
C SER A 1109 104.02 40.95 38.61
N ILE A 1110 104.40 40.12 39.58
CA ILE A 1110 103.45 39.55 40.55
C ILE A 1110 103.52 40.39 41.82
N THR A 1111 102.36 40.83 42.30
CA THR A 1111 102.25 41.58 43.56
C THR A 1111 101.28 40.85 44.48
N ALA A 1112 101.67 40.63 45.73
CA ALA A 1112 100.78 40.06 46.73
C ALA A 1112 99.82 41.16 47.21
N ASP A 1113 98.51 40.95 47.06
CA ASP A 1113 97.50 41.78 47.70
C ASP A 1113 97.31 41.28 49.14
N GLY A 1114 97.91 42.00 50.09
CA GLY A 1114 97.79 41.69 51.51
C GLY A 1114 96.57 42.35 52.14
N SER A 1115 95.35 41.83 51.94
CA SER A 1115 94.20 42.14 52.82
C SER A 1115 92.98 41.17 52.77
N GLY A 1116 93.11 39.99 53.42
CA GLY A 1116 92.00 39.21 54.06
C GLY A 1116 91.26 38.13 53.23
N PRO A 1117 90.49 37.21 53.85
CA PRO A 1117 90.74 36.37 55.03
C PRO A 1117 90.97 34.87 54.69
N SER A 1118 91.34 34.51 53.45
CA SER A 1118 91.59 33.10 53.04
C SER A 1118 92.84 32.88 52.17
N GLY A 1119 93.94 33.58 52.46
CA GLY A 1119 95.24 33.41 51.79
C GLY A 1119 95.54 34.49 50.74
N PRO A 1120 96.82 34.72 50.37
CA PRO A 1120 97.19 35.83 49.49
C PRO A 1120 96.80 35.55 48.04
N TRP A 1121 95.73 36.18 47.54
CA TRP A 1121 95.49 36.29 46.12
C TRP A 1121 96.65 37.06 45.50
N SER A 1122 97.46 36.38 44.69
CA SER A 1122 98.57 37.01 43.99
C SER A 1122 98.05 37.64 42.70
N LEU A 1123 98.23 38.95 42.57
CA LEU A 1123 97.89 39.71 41.37
C LEU A 1123 99.02 39.59 40.35
N VAL A 1124 98.66 39.30 39.11
CA VAL A 1124 99.58 39.34 37.96
C VAL A 1124 99.26 40.56 37.14
N ASP A 1125 100.22 41.48 37.10
CA ASP A 1125 100.22 42.60 36.18
C ASP A 1125 101.12 42.28 34.99
N VAL A 1126 100.55 42.30 33.79
CA VAL A 1126 101.29 42.20 32.53
C VAL A 1126 101.23 43.57 31.86
N THR A 1127 102.36 44.27 31.80
CA THR A 1127 102.47 45.58 31.15
C THR A 1127 103.12 45.41 29.79
N ILE A 1128 102.43 45.87 28.74
CA ILE A 1128 102.81 45.68 27.34
C ILE A 1128 102.88 47.05 26.67
N PRO A 1129 104.05 47.51 26.19
CA PRO A 1129 104.17 48.70 25.36
C PRO A 1129 103.30 48.56 24.11
N LYS A 1130 102.54 49.61 23.78
CA LYS A 1130 101.66 49.61 22.59
C LYS A 1130 102.43 49.46 21.28
N SER A 1131 103.74 49.76 21.26
CA SER A 1131 104.61 49.56 20.11
C SER A 1131 104.79 48.10 19.69
N VAL A 1132 104.51 47.14 20.57
CA VAL A 1132 104.59 45.69 20.30
C VAL A 1132 103.25 44.95 20.49
N ALA A 1133 102.18 45.65 20.87
CA ALA A 1133 100.87 45.04 21.11
C ALA A 1133 100.21 44.54 19.81
N LYS A 1134 99.72 43.30 19.83
CA LYS A 1134 98.89 42.70 18.78
C LYS A 1134 97.44 42.58 19.26
N ARG A 1135 96.51 42.20 18.37
CA ARG A 1135 95.07 42.08 18.70
C ARG A 1135 94.78 41.08 19.80
N PHE A 1136 95.55 40.01 19.90
CA PHE A 1136 95.44 39.00 20.92
C PHE A 1136 96.74 38.85 21.68
N VAL A 1137 96.62 38.71 23.00
CA VAL A 1137 97.71 38.47 23.93
C VAL A 1137 97.30 37.33 24.83
N ARG A 1138 98.23 36.43 25.09
CA ARG A 1138 98.07 35.44 26.15
C ARG A 1138 99.32 35.36 27.01
N LEU A 1139 99.10 35.02 28.26
CA LEU A 1139 100.14 34.65 29.18
C LEU A 1139 100.25 33.13 29.18
N LYS A 1140 101.46 32.60 28.93
CA LYS A 1140 101.71 31.17 28.94
C LYS A 1140 102.67 30.85 30.07
N ALA A 1141 102.23 30.00 31.00
CA ALA A 1141 103.11 29.34 31.93
C ALA A 1141 103.83 28.22 31.17
N ASN A 1142 105.16 28.33 31.01
CA ASN A 1142 105.94 27.21 30.48
C ASN A 1142 106.23 26.24 31.64
N PRO A 1143 106.06 24.93 31.44
CA PRO A 1143 106.34 23.93 32.46
C PRO A 1143 107.82 23.86 32.86
#